data_AF-A0A6L7KPF9-F1
#
_entry.id   AF-A0A6L7KPF9-F1
#
_cell.length_a   1.000
_cell.length_b   1.000
_cell.length_c   1.000
_cell.angle_alpha   90.00
_cell.angle_beta   90.00
_cell.angle_gamma   90.00
#
_symmetry.space_group_name_H-M   'P 1'
#
loop_
_entity.id
_entity.type
_entity.pdbx_description
1 polymer ?
#
loop_
_entity_poly.entity_id
_entity_poly.type
_entity_poly.pdbx_seq_one_letter_code
_entity_poly.pdbx_strand_id
1 'polypeptide(L)'
;MAEGTPILEVRDLNVYYGQSHALQGVNMTLQSGVHSVVGRNGMGKTTLCKAIMGLEPVASGTISFQGQAINGRNPADVARMGIGYVPQGRRIWRSLSVEEHLRLVEGQGGVWTIERIYGTFPRLAERRSNLGSQLSGGEQQMLAIARALLLNPRLLVMDEPTEGLAPVIVQQLESMLTRLGEEGGIDVLMIEQNIGVACAVASDVAIMVNGRINRVMDSARLAGDRDLQQALLGVGRHAHDETPEPTARTEERDAQEAHVALAKVYNSNPRIPTRWSRPAPVHVIEGAARTVTPTTREAAQIKPLSQARPSGRSGQVLVAGTLDTKSEELRFIQGVLKDEGIDAILVDLSTSGKPSGAEIPPHAIAAFHPRGVAGVFTGDRGTAVSGMALAFERWIARQDGIAGIISAGGSGGTSLVSPAIRALPVGVPKVVISTVASGNTSHYVGATDMLLLNAVADVQGLNVITREVLANGARALAGMVAGRRDATPVAELKPALGLTMFGVTTRCVQQVSAALQADYDCLVGHATGTGGKAMENLLASGKLSGVLDLTTTEVCDMFAGGVFPADETRFEASIEAGLPYIGACGALDMVNFDSPETVPERYRDRRFYQHNPQVTLMRTTPDECDQIGRWIGAKLNRMTGPVRFFLPEGGVSALSAPGQPFHDPAADAALFNALEDAVRQTSSRHLLRVPHNINDTEFAALVVAEFRNLHGEVPRVAAQG
;
A
#
# COMPACT_ATOMS: atom_id res chain seq x y z
N MET A 1 17.37 50.85 -1.73
CA MET A 1 17.44 50.19 -0.41
C MET A 1 18.92 50.14 -0.03
N ALA A 2 19.27 50.25 1.26
CA ALA A 2 20.67 50.12 1.67
C ALA A 2 21.21 48.76 1.18
N GLU A 3 22.36 48.74 0.52
CA GLU A 3 23.03 47.51 0.10
C GLU A 3 23.22 46.61 1.33
N GLY A 4 22.61 45.42 1.32
CA GLY A 4 22.83 44.38 2.34
C GLY A 4 21.69 44.09 3.32
N THR A 5 20.53 44.77 3.26
CA THR A 5 19.38 44.37 4.10
C THR A 5 18.66 43.15 3.50
N PRO A 6 18.56 42.00 4.20
CA PRO A 6 17.86 40.81 3.69
C PRO A 6 16.36 41.05 3.50
N ILE A 7 15.75 40.39 2.51
CA ILE A 7 14.30 40.49 2.27
C ILE A 7 13.52 39.91 3.44
N LEU A 8 13.97 38.77 3.97
CA LEU A 8 13.41 38.09 5.13
C LEU A 8 14.53 37.59 6.02
N GLU A 9 14.40 37.84 7.32
CA GLU A 9 15.32 37.29 8.31
C GLU A 9 14.53 36.69 9.48
N VAL A 10 14.84 35.45 9.79
CA VAL A 10 14.25 34.63 10.85
C VAL A 10 15.36 34.28 11.82
N ARG A 11 15.23 34.66 13.08
CA ARG A 11 16.24 34.41 14.13
C ARG A 11 15.60 33.71 15.33
N ASP A 12 16.22 32.60 15.73
CA ASP A 12 15.83 31.77 16.88
C ASP A 12 14.31 31.55 16.98
N LEU A 13 13.67 31.25 15.85
CA LEU A 13 12.22 31.19 15.77
C LEU A 13 11.69 29.91 16.40
N ASN A 14 10.81 30.08 17.39
CA ASN A 14 10.19 29.00 18.14
C ASN A 14 8.67 29.08 18.05
N VAL A 15 8.04 27.97 17.63
CA VAL A 15 6.58 27.86 17.49
C VAL A 15 6.12 26.54 18.09
N TYR A 16 5.03 26.60 18.86
CA TYR A 16 4.46 25.45 19.54
C TYR A 16 2.99 25.25 19.16
N TYR A 17 2.60 24.00 18.94
CA TYR A 17 1.19 23.59 18.87
C TYR A 17 0.86 22.79 20.12
N GLY A 18 0.23 23.46 21.10
CA GLY A 18 0.09 22.87 22.43
C GLY A 18 1.45 22.53 23.03
N GLN A 19 1.72 21.26 23.28
CA GLN A 19 3.01 20.77 23.80
C GLN A 19 4.03 20.43 22.68
N SER A 20 3.63 20.43 21.41
CA SER A 20 4.52 20.07 20.30
C SER A 20 5.37 21.26 19.86
N HIS A 21 6.68 21.16 20.03
CA HIS A 21 7.65 22.18 19.59
C HIS A 21 7.96 22.03 18.10
N ALA A 22 7.14 22.69 17.27
CA ALA A 22 7.13 22.51 15.82
C ALA A 22 8.27 23.24 15.10
N LEU A 23 8.63 24.45 15.52
CA LEU A 23 9.85 25.15 15.09
C LEU A 23 10.75 25.32 16.30
N GLN A 24 12.01 24.87 16.20
CA GLN A 24 12.93 24.72 17.34
C GLN A 24 14.18 25.61 17.20
N GLY A 25 14.00 26.92 17.22
CA GLY A 25 15.09 27.87 17.02
C GLY A 25 15.53 27.92 15.56
N VAL A 26 14.57 28.08 14.65
CA VAL A 26 14.85 28.23 13.22
C VAL A 26 15.62 29.53 12.98
N ASN A 27 16.73 29.42 12.26
CA ASN A 27 17.53 30.55 11.79
C ASN A 27 17.61 30.47 10.27
N MET A 28 17.23 31.55 9.59
CA MET A 28 17.19 31.60 8.13
C MET A 28 17.25 33.06 7.67
N THR A 29 18.08 33.35 6.68
CA THR A 29 18.21 34.68 6.09
C THR A 29 18.06 34.56 4.58
N LEU A 30 17.07 35.23 4.01
CA LEU A 30 16.86 35.31 2.58
C LEU A 30 17.41 36.63 2.09
N GLN A 31 18.33 36.56 1.15
CA GLN A 31 18.73 37.69 0.32
C GLN A 31 17.71 37.84 -0.82
N SER A 32 18.00 38.68 -1.81
CA SER A 32 17.14 38.75 -3.00
C SER A 32 17.23 37.46 -3.84
N GLY A 33 16.17 37.12 -4.57
CA GLY A 33 16.07 35.97 -5.47
C GLY A 33 15.14 34.86 -4.98
N VAL A 34 15.33 33.65 -5.51
CA VAL A 34 14.55 32.45 -5.19
C VAL A 34 15.30 31.61 -4.16
N HIS A 35 14.62 31.28 -3.06
CA HIS A 35 15.14 30.47 -1.97
C HIS A 35 14.25 29.27 -1.74
N SER A 36 14.86 28.10 -1.53
CA SER A 36 14.14 26.86 -1.30
C SER A 36 14.38 26.31 0.10
N VAL A 37 13.31 25.88 0.78
CA VAL A 37 13.39 25.08 2.01
C VAL A 37 12.83 23.69 1.73
N VAL A 38 13.64 22.66 1.94
CA VAL A 38 13.25 21.26 1.72
C VAL A 38 13.27 20.48 3.02
N GLY A 39 12.30 19.59 3.19
CA GLY A 39 12.22 18.69 4.32
C GLY A 39 11.07 17.70 4.17
N ARG A 40 11.12 16.61 4.94
CA ARG A 40 10.04 15.63 4.96
C ARG A 40 8.74 16.20 5.55
N ASN A 41 7.66 15.45 5.38
CA ASN A 41 6.38 15.75 6.00
C ASN A 41 6.51 15.71 7.53
N GLY A 42 5.91 16.70 8.18
CA GLY A 42 6.00 16.87 9.64
C GLY A 42 7.27 17.55 10.17
N MET A 43 8.17 18.04 9.32
CA MET A 43 9.42 18.69 9.77
C MET A 43 9.28 20.16 10.19
N GLY A 44 8.08 20.75 10.13
CA GLY A 44 7.83 22.16 10.50
C GLY A 44 7.73 23.13 9.32
N LYS A 45 7.81 22.63 8.08
CA LYS A 45 7.75 23.41 6.82
C LYS A 45 6.56 24.38 6.72
N THR A 46 5.34 23.84 6.71
CA THR A 46 4.10 24.62 6.71
C THR A 46 3.98 25.54 7.94
N THR A 47 4.51 25.12 9.09
CA THR A 47 4.52 25.95 10.31
C THR A 47 5.39 27.18 10.14
N LEU A 48 6.53 27.07 9.45
CA LEU A 48 7.39 28.20 9.12
C LEU A 48 6.66 29.21 8.22
N CYS A 49 6.00 28.75 7.14
CA CYS A 49 5.17 29.60 6.28
C CYS A 49 4.11 30.35 7.07
N LYS A 50 3.34 29.63 7.89
CA LYS A 50 2.27 30.23 8.69
C LYS A 50 2.79 31.22 9.73
N ALA A 51 3.93 30.93 10.35
CA ALA A 51 4.57 31.84 11.31
C ALA A 51 5.04 33.13 10.63
N ILE A 52 5.65 33.05 9.44
CA ILE A 52 6.02 34.22 8.63
C ILE A 52 4.78 35.06 8.29
N MET A 53 3.67 34.40 7.94
CA MET A 53 2.41 35.07 7.60
C MET A 53 1.59 35.56 8.81
N GLY A 54 2.09 35.38 10.05
CA GLY A 54 1.34 35.75 11.26
C GLY A 54 0.05 34.93 11.48
N LEU A 55 -0.10 33.81 10.77
CA LEU A 55 -1.23 32.88 10.91
C LEU A 55 -1.09 31.99 12.14
N GLU A 56 0.13 31.85 12.67
CA GLU A 56 0.41 31.07 13.87
C GLU A 56 1.23 31.91 14.85
N PRO A 57 0.91 31.86 16.16
CA PRO A 57 1.60 32.64 17.16
C PRO A 57 3.04 32.15 17.33
N VAL A 58 3.97 33.09 17.29
CA VAL A 58 5.39 32.87 17.58
C VAL A 58 5.60 32.93 19.09
N ALA A 59 6.18 31.88 19.67
CA ALA A 59 6.43 31.82 21.11
C ALA A 59 7.69 32.61 21.51
N SER A 60 8.76 32.50 20.73
CA SER A 60 9.97 33.29 20.88
C SER A 60 10.75 33.38 19.56
N GLY A 61 11.73 34.28 19.50
CA GLY A 61 12.48 34.59 18.28
C GLY A 61 11.89 35.76 17.49
N THR A 62 12.57 36.16 16.41
CA THR A 62 12.19 37.31 15.60
C THR A 62 12.06 36.96 14.13
N ILE A 63 11.09 37.58 13.46
CA ILE A 63 10.92 37.57 12.02
C ILE A 63 10.92 39.03 11.57
N SER A 64 11.84 39.39 10.68
CA SER A 64 11.92 40.71 10.07
C SER A 64 11.79 40.62 8.55
N PHE A 65 11.03 41.54 7.98
CA PHE A 65 10.82 41.69 6.55
C PHE A 65 11.32 43.06 6.13
N GLN A 66 12.28 43.11 5.20
CA GLN A 66 13.00 44.34 4.80
C GLN A 66 13.54 45.15 6.00
N GLY A 67 14.04 44.46 7.02
CA GLY A 67 14.53 45.06 8.26
C GLY A 67 13.45 45.50 9.25
N GLN A 68 12.16 45.36 8.93
CA GLN A 68 11.05 45.67 9.85
C GLN A 68 10.53 44.40 10.54
N ALA A 69 10.43 44.41 11.87
CA ALA A 69 9.87 43.28 12.61
C ALA A 69 8.38 43.06 12.30
N ILE A 70 8.01 41.80 12.04
CA ILE A 70 6.63 41.38 11.73
C ILE A 70 6.01 40.48 12.80
N ASN A 71 6.75 40.14 13.85
CA ASN A 71 6.23 39.38 15.00
C ASN A 71 4.92 39.99 15.55
N GLY A 72 3.91 39.14 15.78
CA GLY A 72 2.65 39.53 16.41
C GLY A 72 1.74 40.42 15.57
N ARG A 73 2.12 40.77 14.34
CA ARG A 73 1.21 41.43 13.39
C ARG A 73 0.15 40.43 12.94
N ASN A 74 -1.06 40.93 12.70
CA ASN A 74 -2.11 40.10 12.12
C ASN A 74 -1.78 39.77 10.64
N PRO A 75 -2.31 38.67 10.09
CA PRO A 75 -2.01 38.25 8.73
C PRO A 75 -2.32 39.29 7.65
N ALA A 76 -3.37 40.11 7.84
CA ALA A 76 -3.75 41.14 6.86
C ALA A 76 -2.70 42.26 6.79
N ASP A 77 -2.12 42.65 7.92
CA ASP A 77 -1.04 43.64 7.96
C ASP A 77 0.25 43.09 7.36
N VAL A 78 0.58 41.83 7.62
CA VAL A 78 1.73 41.15 6.99
C VAL A 78 1.55 41.11 5.46
N ALA A 79 0.34 40.78 4.97
CA ALA A 79 0.06 40.80 3.54
C ALA A 79 0.19 42.20 2.92
N ARG A 80 -0.33 43.24 3.59
CA ARG A 80 -0.21 44.65 3.14
C ARG A 80 1.22 45.18 3.13
N MET A 81 2.10 44.62 3.96
CA MET A 81 3.53 44.94 3.92
C MET A 81 4.21 44.42 2.64
N GLY A 82 3.54 43.55 1.87
CA GLY A 82 4.04 43.03 0.60
C GLY A 82 4.50 41.58 0.67
N ILE A 83 4.00 40.78 1.61
CA ILE A 83 4.22 39.33 1.62
C ILE A 83 3.00 38.62 1.03
N GLY A 84 3.18 38.01 -0.14
CA GLY A 84 2.17 37.15 -0.78
C GLY A 84 2.31 35.72 -0.28
N TYR A 85 1.18 35.02 -0.13
CA TYR A 85 1.18 33.64 0.37
C TYR A 85 0.33 32.71 -0.48
N VAL A 86 0.94 31.61 -0.91
CA VAL A 86 0.28 30.48 -1.57
C VAL A 86 0.28 29.30 -0.60
N PRO A 87 -0.83 29.04 0.11
CA PRO A 87 -0.91 27.95 1.08
C PRO A 87 -1.01 26.57 0.42
N GLN A 88 -0.64 25.54 1.19
CA GLN A 88 -0.90 24.15 0.82
C GLN A 88 -2.40 23.91 0.54
N GLY A 89 -2.68 23.13 -0.51
CA GLY A 89 -4.03 22.71 -0.90
C GLY A 89 -4.82 23.74 -1.72
N ARG A 90 -4.14 24.66 -2.43
CA ARG A 90 -4.67 25.63 -3.44
C ARG A 90 -5.64 26.71 -2.91
N ARG A 91 -6.52 26.36 -1.96
CA ARG A 91 -7.45 27.23 -1.23
C ARG A 91 -8.28 28.15 -2.15
N ILE A 92 -8.90 27.55 -3.16
CA ILE A 92 -9.81 28.23 -4.10
C ILE A 92 -11.29 28.03 -3.74
N TRP A 93 -12.14 28.98 -4.11
CA TRP A 93 -13.60 28.86 -3.97
C TRP A 93 -14.17 28.14 -5.18
N ARG A 94 -14.67 26.91 -4.97
CA ARG A 94 -15.21 26.08 -6.06
C ARG A 94 -16.35 26.73 -6.86
N SER A 95 -17.09 27.64 -6.24
CA SER A 95 -18.27 28.31 -6.81
C SER A 95 -17.95 29.61 -7.57
N LEU A 96 -16.72 30.13 -7.47
CA LEU A 96 -16.33 31.36 -8.18
C LEU A 96 -15.60 30.99 -9.47
N SER A 97 -15.83 31.78 -10.52
CA SER A 97 -15.07 31.70 -11.76
C SER A 97 -13.63 32.19 -11.61
N VAL A 98 -12.75 31.86 -12.55
CA VAL A 98 -11.37 32.38 -12.60
C VAL A 98 -11.36 33.90 -12.53
N GLU A 99 -12.16 34.58 -13.37
CA GLU A 99 -12.26 36.04 -13.39
C GLU A 99 -12.74 36.60 -12.04
N GLU A 100 -13.75 35.98 -11.40
CA GLU A 100 -14.25 36.41 -10.10
C GLU A 100 -13.20 36.26 -8.99
N HIS A 101 -12.40 35.18 -9.02
CA HIS A 101 -11.29 35.02 -8.08
C HIS A 101 -10.26 36.15 -8.21
N LEU A 102 -9.90 36.50 -9.45
CA LEU A 102 -8.90 37.53 -9.71
C LEU A 102 -9.42 38.91 -9.31
N ARG A 103 -10.65 39.25 -9.69
CA ARG A 103 -11.29 40.53 -9.33
C ARG A 103 -11.49 40.71 -7.82
N LEU A 104 -11.72 39.63 -7.07
CA LEU A 104 -11.87 39.71 -5.61
C LEU A 104 -10.57 40.14 -4.91
N VAL A 105 -9.42 39.92 -5.55
CA VAL A 105 -8.10 40.21 -4.98
C VAL A 105 -7.44 41.43 -5.66
N GLU A 106 -7.97 41.88 -6.79
CA GLU A 106 -7.45 43.02 -7.54
C GLU A 106 -7.39 44.29 -6.68
N GLY A 107 -6.16 44.76 -6.43
CA GLY A 107 -5.90 46.04 -5.79
C GLY A 107 -5.74 47.18 -6.79
N GLN A 108 -5.72 48.42 -6.31
CA GLN A 108 -5.45 49.59 -7.15
C GLN A 108 -3.96 49.92 -7.20
N GLY A 109 -3.40 49.98 -8.42
CA GLY A 109 -2.02 50.40 -8.68
C GLY A 109 -0.99 49.32 -8.34
N GLY A 110 -0.43 48.69 -9.37
CA GLY A 110 0.56 47.63 -9.24
C GLY A 110 1.06 47.13 -10.60
N VAL A 111 2.18 46.40 -10.60
CA VAL A 111 2.77 45.81 -11.82
C VAL A 111 2.05 44.51 -12.21
N TRP A 112 1.37 43.85 -11.26
CA TRP A 112 0.52 42.69 -11.50
C TRP A 112 -0.93 43.13 -11.64
N THR A 113 -1.39 43.20 -12.89
CA THR A 113 -2.79 43.41 -13.27
C THR A 113 -3.41 42.10 -13.75
N ILE A 114 -4.74 42.02 -13.80
CA ILE A 114 -5.42 40.84 -14.37
C ILE A 114 -4.95 40.56 -15.81
N GLU A 115 -4.71 41.60 -16.60
CA GLU A 115 -4.17 41.49 -17.96
C GLU A 115 -2.78 40.83 -17.97
N ARG A 116 -1.86 41.26 -17.09
CA ARG A 116 -0.53 40.63 -16.97
C ARG A 116 -0.64 39.19 -16.47
N ILE A 117 -1.56 38.92 -15.54
CA ILE A 117 -1.83 37.55 -15.06
C ILE A 117 -2.26 36.65 -16.21
N TYR A 118 -3.17 37.10 -17.08
CA TYR A 118 -3.57 36.33 -18.26
C TYR A 118 -2.45 36.17 -19.29
N GLY A 119 -1.57 37.16 -19.44
CA GLY A 119 -0.35 37.00 -20.23
C GLY A 119 0.63 35.98 -19.65
N THR A 120 0.71 35.90 -18.31
CA THR A 120 1.63 34.99 -17.59
C THR A 120 1.07 33.57 -17.49
N PHE A 121 -0.25 33.43 -17.34
CA PHE A 121 -0.98 32.17 -17.27
C PHE A 121 -2.06 32.10 -18.37
N PRO A 122 -1.69 31.85 -19.64
CA PRO A 122 -2.65 31.84 -20.76
C PRO A 122 -3.80 30.85 -20.57
N ARG A 123 -3.54 29.73 -19.88
CA ARG A 123 -4.58 28.75 -19.52
C ARG A 123 -5.68 29.32 -18.65
N LEU A 124 -5.37 30.25 -17.75
CA LEU A 124 -6.39 30.95 -16.96
C LEU A 124 -7.22 31.91 -17.83
N ALA A 125 -6.61 32.52 -18.84
CA ALA A 125 -7.30 33.41 -19.78
C ALA A 125 -8.33 32.65 -20.63
N GLU A 126 -7.93 31.49 -21.16
CA GLU A 126 -8.82 30.56 -21.90
C GLU A 126 -10.01 30.11 -21.04
N ARG A 127 -9.79 29.98 -19.73
CA ARG A 127 -10.76 29.48 -18.74
C ARG A 127 -11.40 30.58 -17.89
N ARG A 128 -11.33 31.85 -18.31
CA ARG A 128 -11.75 33.01 -17.48
C ARG A 128 -13.15 32.88 -16.85
N SER A 129 -14.09 32.25 -17.56
CA SER A 129 -15.48 32.07 -17.11
C SER A 129 -15.75 30.73 -16.43
N ASN A 130 -14.78 29.82 -16.38
CA ASN A 130 -14.93 28.51 -15.74
C ASN A 130 -14.88 28.66 -14.21
N LEU A 131 -15.73 27.88 -13.53
CA LEU A 131 -15.74 27.80 -12.07
C LEU A 131 -14.48 27.11 -11.55
N GLY A 132 -14.08 27.43 -10.32
CA GLY A 132 -12.94 26.77 -9.67
C GLY A 132 -13.06 25.24 -9.59
N SER A 133 -14.28 24.70 -9.55
CA SER A 133 -14.56 23.25 -9.62
C SER A 133 -14.34 22.62 -11.00
N GLN A 134 -14.25 23.43 -12.05
CA GLN A 134 -14.08 23.00 -13.45
C GLN A 134 -12.63 23.14 -13.93
N LEU A 135 -11.72 23.58 -13.06
CA LEU A 135 -10.29 23.69 -13.32
C LEU A 135 -9.57 22.40 -12.90
N SER A 136 -8.60 21.96 -13.71
CA SER A 136 -7.64 20.90 -13.35
C SER A 136 -6.79 21.30 -12.14
N GLY A 137 -6.15 20.34 -11.47
CA GLY A 137 -5.30 20.63 -10.31
C GLY A 137 -4.19 21.65 -10.59
N GLY A 138 -3.60 21.59 -11.79
CA GLY A 138 -2.60 22.57 -12.24
C GLY A 138 -3.18 23.96 -12.48
N GLU A 139 -4.33 24.06 -13.16
CA GLU A 139 -5.03 25.34 -13.36
C GLU A 139 -5.47 25.96 -12.03
N GLN A 140 -5.92 25.15 -11.07
CA GLN A 140 -6.25 25.61 -9.72
C GLN A 140 -5.01 26.15 -8.99
N GLN A 141 -3.84 25.51 -9.17
CA GLN A 141 -2.59 26.01 -8.59
C GLN A 141 -2.16 27.33 -9.24
N MET A 142 -2.21 27.42 -10.57
CA MET A 142 -1.94 28.67 -11.29
C MET A 142 -2.85 29.80 -10.79
N LEU A 143 -4.13 29.52 -10.56
CA LEU A 143 -5.07 30.49 -10.01
C LEU A 143 -4.71 30.90 -8.56
N ALA A 144 -4.25 29.97 -7.73
CA ALA A 144 -3.79 30.28 -6.38
C ALA A 144 -2.57 31.21 -6.38
N ILE A 145 -1.61 30.93 -7.26
CA ILE A 145 -0.41 31.77 -7.45
C ILE A 145 -0.80 33.14 -8.02
N ALA A 146 -1.67 33.17 -9.04
CA ALA A 146 -2.15 34.40 -9.66
C ALA A 146 -2.80 35.36 -8.65
N ARG A 147 -3.62 34.82 -7.73
CA ARG A 147 -4.20 35.60 -6.63
C ARG A 147 -3.15 36.20 -5.72
N ALA A 148 -2.10 35.45 -5.38
CA ALA A 148 -1.01 35.96 -4.56
C ALA A 148 -0.19 37.04 -5.29
N LEU A 149 0.04 36.89 -6.60
CA LEU A 149 0.74 37.89 -7.42
C LEU A 149 -0.04 39.19 -7.58
N LEU A 150 -1.37 39.13 -7.69
CA LEU A 150 -2.23 40.33 -7.75
C LEU A 150 -2.15 41.23 -6.52
N LEU A 151 -1.68 40.71 -5.38
CA LEU A 151 -1.36 41.52 -4.20
C LEU A 151 -0.07 42.34 -4.35
N ASN A 152 0.59 42.25 -5.51
CA ASN A 152 1.86 42.92 -5.81
C ASN A 152 2.92 42.68 -4.72
N PRO A 153 3.19 41.41 -4.36
CA PRO A 153 4.09 41.09 -3.27
C PRO A 153 5.54 41.42 -3.64
N ARG A 154 6.32 41.82 -2.65
CA ARG A 154 7.79 41.87 -2.74
C ARG A 154 8.42 40.53 -2.35
N LEU A 155 7.77 39.74 -1.50
CA LEU A 155 8.14 38.37 -1.17
C LEU A 155 6.94 37.44 -1.39
N LEU A 156 7.11 36.42 -2.21
CA LEU A 156 6.12 35.36 -2.43
C LEU A 156 6.53 34.11 -1.66
N VAL A 157 5.74 33.75 -0.65
CA VAL A 157 5.91 32.53 0.14
C VAL A 157 4.98 31.44 -0.42
N MET A 158 5.52 30.28 -0.76
CA MET A 158 4.73 29.17 -1.30
C MET A 158 4.97 27.89 -0.50
N ASP A 159 3.88 27.27 -0.06
CA ASP A 159 3.89 26.05 0.75
C ASP A 159 3.47 24.83 -0.09
N GLU A 160 4.45 24.00 -0.45
CA GLU A 160 4.33 22.80 -1.27
C GLU A 160 3.54 23.04 -2.59
N PRO A 161 3.94 24.03 -3.40
CA PRO A 161 3.15 24.44 -4.56
C PRO A 161 3.11 23.38 -5.68
N THR A 162 3.99 22.37 -5.67
CA THR A 162 3.98 21.26 -6.65
C THR A 162 3.20 20.04 -6.20
N GLU A 163 2.64 20.04 -4.98
CA GLU A 163 1.95 18.86 -4.44
C GLU A 163 0.73 18.44 -5.30
N GLY A 164 0.74 17.17 -5.72
CA GLY A 164 -0.35 16.59 -6.50
C GLY A 164 -0.53 17.21 -7.88
N LEU A 165 0.54 17.79 -8.46
CA LEU A 165 0.57 18.29 -9.83
C LEU A 165 1.26 17.31 -10.77
N ALA A 166 0.83 17.28 -12.03
CA ALA A 166 1.48 16.51 -13.08
C ALA A 166 2.88 17.08 -13.39
N PRO A 167 3.88 16.25 -13.78
CA PRO A 167 5.26 16.68 -14.01
C PRO A 167 5.42 17.86 -14.98
N VAL A 168 4.59 17.91 -16.03
CA VAL A 168 4.62 19.02 -17.00
C VAL A 168 4.23 20.35 -16.35
N ILE A 169 3.26 20.34 -15.43
CA ILE A 169 2.85 21.53 -14.69
C ILE A 169 3.94 21.93 -13.69
N VAL A 170 4.62 20.96 -13.09
CA VAL A 170 5.78 21.22 -12.22
C VAL A 170 6.89 21.93 -12.99
N GLN A 171 7.27 21.45 -14.18
CA GLN A 171 8.26 22.12 -15.04
C GLN A 171 7.84 23.53 -15.47
N GLN A 172 6.55 23.72 -15.76
CA GLN A 172 6.00 25.05 -16.08
C GLN A 172 6.09 26.00 -14.88
N LEU A 173 5.80 25.49 -13.68
CA LEU A 173 5.91 26.24 -12.43
C LEU A 173 7.38 26.57 -12.14
N GLU A 174 8.30 25.62 -12.25
CA GLU A 174 9.75 25.85 -12.13
C GLU A 174 10.22 26.97 -13.07
N SER A 175 9.89 26.86 -14.36
CA SER A 175 10.26 27.85 -15.38
C SER A 175 9.67 29.24 -15.10
N MET A 176 8.48 29.29 -14.49
CA MET A 176 7.84 30.54 -14.11
C MET A 176 8.53 31.17 -12.89
N LEU A 177 8.84 30.37 -11.87
CA LEU A 177 9.50 30.84 -10.65
C LEU A 177 10.93 31.35 -10.93
N THR A 178 11.69 30.63 -11.76
CA THR A 178 13.02 31.07 -12.18
C THR A 178 12.94 32.42 -12.91
N ARG A 179 11.99 32.57 -13.84
CA ARG A 179 11.76 33.83 -14.56
C ARG A 179 11.36 34.97 -13.62
N LEU A 180 10.47 34.72 -12.65
CA LEU A 180 10.08 35.73 -11.66
C LEU A 180 11.29 36.20 -10.83
N GLY A 181 12.20 35.28 -10.48
CA GLY A 181 13.44 35.60 -9.81
C GLY A 181 14.41 36.41 -10.69
N GLU A 182 14.55 36.04 -11.96
CA GLU A 182 15.42 36.72 -12.93
C GLU A 182 14.94 38.13 -13.29
N GLU A 183 13.62 38.35 -13.37
CA GLU A 183 13.02 39.67 -13.60
C GLU A 183 13.29 40.65 -12.44
N GLY A 184 13.70 40.14 -11.26
CA GLY A 184 14.19 40.95 -10.12
C GLY A 184 13.13 41.80 -9.41
N GLY A 185 11.85 41.55 -9.69
CA GLY A 185 10.73 42.31 -9.12
C GLY A 185 10.10 41.69 -7.87
N ILE A 186 10.30 40.39 -7.64
CA ILE A 186 9.73 39.62 -6.52
C ILE A 186 10.75 38.60 -6.03
N ASP A 187 10.97 38.55 -4.72
CA ASP A 187 11.73 37.48 -4.08
C ASP A 187 10.81 36.30 -3.76
N VAL A 188 11.32 35.07 -3.81
CA VAL A 188 10.51 33.86 -3.65
C VAL A 188 11.07 32.99 -2.52
N LEU A 189 10.20 32.59 -1.59
CA LEU A 189 10.48 31.51 -0.64
C LEU A 189 9.59 30.33 -1.00
N MET A 190 10.19 29.31 -1.60
CA MET A 190 9.50 28.07 -1.95
C MET A 190 9.81 27.00 -0.90
N ILE A 191 8.77 26.48 -0.26
CA ILE A 191 8.87 25.35 0.64
C ILE A 191 8.39 24.11 -0.10
N GLU A 192 9.25 23.09 -0.16
CA GLU A 192 8.98 21.89 -0.95
C GLU A 192 9.33 20.60 -0.21
N GLN A 193 8.68 19.51 -0.61
CA GLN A 193 9.15 18.17 -0.28
C GLN A 193 10.02 17.60 -1.42
N ASN A 194 9.77 18.03 -2.65
CA ASN A 194 10.49 17.54 -3.82
C ASN A 194 11.84 18.25 -3.99
N ILE A 195 12.93 17.51 -3.77
CA ILE A 195 14.31 18.02 -3.88
C ILE A 195 14.61 18.48 -5.31
N GLY A 196 14.12 17.74 -6.31
CA GLY A 196 14.38 18.05 -7.72
C GLY A 196 13.89 19.45 -8.06
N VAL A 197 12.65 19.76 -7.68
CA VAL A 197 12.03 21.07 -7.89
C VAL A 197 12.81 22.15 -7.13
N ALA A 198 13.11 21.90 -5.86
CA ALA A 198 13.82 22.85 -5.02
C ALA A 198 15.21 23.21 -5.57
N CYS A 199 15.93 22.23 -6.11
CA CYS A 199 17.24 22.43 -6.73
C CYS A 199 17.13 23.05 -8.14
N ALA A 200 16.00 22.88 -8.83
CA ALA A 200 15.79 23.45 -10.16
C ALA A 200 15.55 24.97 -10.11
N VAL A 201 14.96 25.49 -9.03
CA VAL A 201 14.55 26.91 -8.95
C VAL A 201 15.44 27.79 -8.07
N ALA A 202 16.23 27.21 -7.16
CA ALA A 202 17.06 27.96 -6.22
C ALA A 202 18.51 27.48 -6.25
N SER A 203 19.46 28.43 -6.20
CA SER A 203 20.90 28.13 -6.16
C SER A 203 21.31 27.44 -4.85
N ASP A 204 20.70 27.83 -3.73
CA ASP A 204 20.92 27.26 -2.40
C ASP A 204 19.60 26.68 -1.85
N VAL A 205 19.71 25.53 -1.19
CA VAL A 205 18.58 24.82 -0.57
C VAL A 205 18.82 24.67 0.93
N ALA A 206 17.91 25.23 1.72
CA ALA A 206 17.89 25.06 3.18
C ALA A 206 17.19 23.76 3.55
N ILE A 207 17.83 22.92 4.35
CA ILE A 207 17.31 21.59 4.70
C ILE A 207 16.74 21.61 6.10
N MET A 208 15.42 21.42 6.19
CA MET A 208 14.68 21.39 7.44
C MET A 208 14.55 19.96 7.98
N VAL A 209 15.02 19.75 9.21
CA VAL A 209 14.94 18.48 9.95
C VAL A 209 14.49 18.77 11.37
N ASN A 210 13.42 18.10 11.82
CA ASN A 210 12.87 18.20 13.19
C ASN A 210 12.65 19.65 13.66
N GLY A 211 12.06 20.51 12.82
CA GLY A 211 11.74 21.89 13.17
C GLY A 211 12.95 22.83 13.16
N ARG A 212 14.10 22.42 12.62
CA ARG A 212 15.32 23.25 12.51
C ARG A 212 15.85 23.25 11.10
N ILE A 213 16.46 24.36 10.67
CA ILE A 213 17.32 24.35 9.48
C ILE A 213 18.65 23.71 9.90
N ASN A 214 18.88 22.48 9.45
CA ASN A 214 20.08 21.71 9.78
C ASN A 214 21.32 22.26 9.05
N ARG A 215 21.14 22.60 7.76
CA ARG A 215 22.19 23.12 6.88
C ARG A 215 21.57 23.79 5.66
N VAL A 216 22.32 24.70 5.06
CA VAL A 216 22.07 25.26 3.72
C VAL A 216 23.14 24.70 2.79
N MET A 217 22.77 24.28 1.59
CA MET A 217 23.70 23.68 0.64
C MET A 217 23.44 24.14 -0.78
N ASP A 218 24.50 24.12 -1.59
CA ASP A 218 24.43 24.32 -3.03
C ASP A 218 23.53 23.28 -3.71
N SER A 219 22.62 23.77 -4.54
CA SER A 219 21.62 22.99 -5.27
C SER A 219 22.24 22.02 -6.28
N ALA A 220 23.29 22.41 -7.00
CA ALA A 220 23.93 21.56 -7.99
C ALA A 220 24.62 20.37 -7.31
N ARG A 221 25.27 20.61 -6.16
CA ARG A 221 25.82 19.55 -5.31
C ARG A 221 24.73 18.63 -4.76
N LEU A 222 23.63 19.20 -4.25
CA LEU A 222 22.52 18.40 -3.72
C LEU A 222 21.86 17.57 -4.83
N ALA A 223 21.64 18.13 -6.02
CA ALA A 223 21.03 17.45 -7.17
C ALA A 223 21.92 16.33 -7.74
N GLY A 224 23.24 16.51 -7.73
CA GLY A 224 24.21 15.53 -8.25
C GLY A 224 24.53 14.36 -7.33
N ASP A 225 24.21 14.45 -6.03
CA ASP A 225 24.57 13.46 -5.02
C ASP A 225 23.34 12.73 -4.48
N ARG A 226 22.97 11.62 -5.14
CA ARG A 226 21.80 10.80 -4.76
C ARG A 226 21.92 10.18 -3.37
N ASP A 227 23.13 9.83 -2.95
CA ASP A 227 23.37 9.24 -1.63
C ASP A 227 23.19 10.30 -0.54
N LEU A 228 23.59 11.55 -0.80
CA LEU A 228 23.34 12.68 0.08
C LEU A 228 21.85 13.05 0.16
N GLN A 229 21.14 13.03 -0.97
CA GLN A 229 19.67 13.17 -0.98
C GLN A 229 19.03 12.06 -0.14
N GLN A 230 19.49 10.83 -0.29
CA GLN A 230 19.00 9.68 0.48
C GLN A 230 19.47 9.72 1.94
N ALA A 231 20.59 10.32 2.30
CA ALA A 231 21.04 10.42 3.69
C ALA A 231 20.33 11.55 4.44
N LEU A 232 20.08 12.67 3.77
CA LEU A 232 19.41 13.84 4.35
C LEU A 232 17.89 13.70 4.35
N LEU A 233 17.34 12.98 3.37
CA LEU A 233 15.90 12.90 3.11
C LEU A 233 15.39 11.47 2.84
N GLY A 234 16.23 10.44 2.79
CA GLY A 234 15.90 9.00 2.80
C GLY A 234 16.37 8.27 4.08
N VAL A 235 15.86 7.07 4.36
CA VAL A 235 16.40 6.19 5.41
C VAL A 235 17.26 5.17 4.68
N GLY A 236 18.47 4.92 5.20
CA GLY A 236 19.66 4.54 4.42
C GLY A 236 19.63 3.20 3.69
N ARG A 237 20.47 3.11 2.65
CA ARG A 237 21.09 1.85 2.20
C ARG A 237 22.60 1.94 2.42
N HIS A 238 23.14 0.82 2.85
CA HIS A 238 24.52 0.55 3.17
C HIS A 238 25.47 0.88 2.01
N ALA A 239 26.56 1.60 2.31
CA ALA A 239 27.76 1.60 1.49
C ALA A 239 28.74 0.56 2.06
N HIS A 240 29.38 -0.17 1.15
CA HIS A 240 30.24 -1.32 1.34
C HIS A 240 31.50 -1.04 2.16
N ASP A 241 31.92 -2.02 2.96
CA ASP A 241 33.34 -2.29 3.22
C ASP A 241 33.58 -3.79 2.98
N GLU A 242 34.41 -4.08 1.97
CA GLU A 242 34.98 -5.38 1.70
C GLU A 242 36.19 -5.62 2.62
N THR A 243 36.27 -6.78 3.27
CA THR A 243 37.53 -7.53 3.55
C THR A 243 37.20 -8.92 4.13
N PRO A 244 38.13 -9.91 4.05
CA PRO A 244 37.84 -11.25 3.54
C PRO A 244 37.58 -12.31 4.62
N GLU A 245 36.94 -13.40 4.21
CA GLU A 245 36.63 -14.58 5.02
C GLU A 245 37.88 -15.30 5.55
N PRO A 246 37.84 -15.82 6.80
CA PRO A 246 38.57 -17.00 7.20
C PRO A 246 37.63 -18.21 7.25
N THR A 247 38.00 -19.23 6.48
CA THR A 247 37.44 -20.59 6.46
C THR A 247 37.44 -21.26 7.84
N ALA A 248 36.30 -21.79 8.29
CA ALA A 248 36.25 -22.81 9.33
C ALA A 248 34.99 -23.70 9.25
N ARG A 249 35.23 -24.92 8.74
CA ARG A 249 34.78 -26.25 9.21
C ARG A 249 33.33 -26.41 9.70
N THR A 250 32.58 -27.17 8.91
CA THR A 250 31.30 -27.81 9.22
C THR A 250 31.48 -29.00 10.15
N GLU A 251 30.77 -29.01 11.28
CA GLU A 251 30.47 -30.23 12.05
C GLU A 251 28.98 -30.53 11.92
N GLU A 252 28.68 -31.74 11.47
CA GLU A 252 27.35 -32.30 11.26
C GLU A 252 26.72 -32.72 12.60
N ARG A 253 25.43 -32.45 12.77
CA ARG A 253 24.58 -33.11 13.76
C ARG A 253 23.30 -33.60 13.08
N ASP A 254 23.11 -34.91 13.20
CA ASP A 254 22.05 -35.74 12.63
C ASP A 254 20.64 -35.30 13.02
N ALA A 255 19.73 -35.34 12.03
CA ALA A 255 18.29 -35.34 12.23
C ALA A 255 17.71 -36.61 11.58
N GLN A 256 17.01 -37.41 12.40
CA GLN A 256 16.34 -38.66 12.05
C GLN A 256 15.40 -38.55 10.84
N GLU A 257 15.60 -39.42 9.84
CA GLU A 257 14.68 -39.63 8.71
C GLU A 257 13.57 -40.64 9.07
N ALA A 258 12.32 -40.30 8.72
CA ALA A 258 11.19 -41.22 8.75
C ALA A 258 11.12 -42.01 7.42
N HIS A 259 11.22 -43.34 7.50
CA HIS A 259 11.16 -44.25 6.34
C HIS A 259 9.77 -44.30 5.70
N VAL A 260 9.69 -44.05 4.39
CA VAL A 260 8.53 -44.40 3.54
C VAL A 260 8.91 -45.62 2.70
N ALA A 261 8.14 -46.71 2.79
CA ALA A 261 8.42 -47.96 2.08
C ALA A 261 8.08 -47.85 0.57
N LEU A 262 9.03 -48.20 -0.29
CA LEU A 262 8.92 -48.18 -1.76
C LEU A 262 8.30 -49.48 -2.30
N ALA A 263 7.31 -49.38 -3.19
CA ALA A 263 6.72 -50.53 -3.89
C ALA A 263 7.34 -50.71 -5.30
N LYS A 264 7.61 -51.97 -5.68
CA LYS A 264 8.13 -52.33 -7.02
C LYS A 264 7.00 -52.92 -7.88
N VAL A 265 6.84 -52.40 -9.10
CA VAL A 265 5.90 -52.93 -10.11
C VAL A 265 6.69 -53.77 -11.11
N TYR A 266 6.40 -55.07 -11.14
CA TYR A 266 7.04 -56.04 -12.04
C TYR A 266 6.25 -56.16 -13.34
N ASN A 267 6.92 -56.03 -14.50
CA ASN A 267 6.30 -56.24 -15.80
C ASN A 267 6.46 -57.70 -16.21
N SER A 268 5.37 -58.45 -16.28
CA SER A 268 5.40 -59.92 -16.37
C SER A 268 5.90 -60.48 -17.72
N ASN A 269 6.04 -59.67 -18.78
CA ASN A 269 6.82 -60.07 -19.95
C ASN A 269 7.14 -58.88 -20.90
N PRO A 270 8.42 -58.55 -21.18
CA PRO A 270 8.76 -57.42 -22.05
C PRO A 270 8.65 -57.70 -23.57
N ARG A 271 8.25 -58.92 -23.99
CA ARG A 271 8.03 -59.26 -25.42
C ARG A 271 6.78 -60.11 -25.62
N ILE A 272 6.12 -59.94 -26.77
CA ILE A 272 4.90 -60.66 -27.18
C ILE A 272 5.24 -62.15 -27.42
N PRO A 273 4.57 -63.12 -26.76
CA PRO A 273 4.92 -64.53 -26.87
C PRO A 273 4.52 -65.14 -28.22
N THR A 274 5.39 -66.00 -28.75
CA THR A 274 5.11 -66.91 -29.87
C THR A 274 4.95 -68.35 -29.34
N ARG A 275 4.53 -69.29 -30.22
CA ARG A 275 4.29 -70.70 -29.88
C ARG A 275 5.47 -71.44 -29.21
N TRP A 276 6.68 -70.90 -29.31
CA TRP A 276 7.91 -71.48 -28.75
C TRP A 276 8.51 -70.67 -27.60
N SER A 277 7.81 -69.65 -27.11
CA SER A 277 8.32 -68.80 -26.02
C SER A 277 8.33 -69.54 -24.67
N ARG A 278 9.49 -69.57 -24.01
CA ARG A 278 9.63 -70.02 -22.62
C ARG A 278 9.42 -68.84 -21.65
N PRO A 279 8.96 -69.07 -20.42
CA PRO A 279 8.82 -68.02 -19.40
C PRO A 279 10.17 -67.31 -19.14
N ALA A 280 10.13 -65.99 -18.96
CA ALA A 280 11.33 -65.22 -18.63
C ALA A 280 11.84 -65.59 -17.22
N PRO A 281 13.17 -65.76 -17.02
CA PRO A 281 13.74 -66.04 -15.69
C PRO A 281 13.46 -64.90 -14.70
N VAL A 282 13.18 -65.24 -13.44
CA VAL A 282 12.76 -64.30 -12.39
C VAL A 282 13.71 -63.10 -12.24
N HIS A 283 15.03 -63.32 -12.25
CA HIS A 283 16.01 -62.24 -12.11
C HIS A 283 15.91 -61.17 -13.23
N VAL A 284 15.45 -61.54 -14.42
CA VAL A 284 15.25 -60.59 -15.54
C VAL A 284 14.01 -59.74 -15.31
N ILE A 285 12.95 -60.33 -14.74
CA ILE A 285 11.70 -59.64 -14.38
C ILE A 285 11.97 -58.66 -13.22
N GLU A 286 12.82 -59.04 -12.26
CA GLU A 286 13.20 -58.20 -11.13
C GLU A 286 14.09 -57.02 -11.55
N GLY A 287 15.04 -57.23 -12.46
CA GLY A 287 15.91 -56.16 -12.98
C GLY A 287 15.16 -55.12 -13.83
N ALA A 288 14.04 -55.49 -14.43
CA ALA A 288 13.19 -54.60 -15.23
C ALA A 288 12.03 -53.96 -14.44
N ALA A 289 11.90 -54.27 -13.15
CA ALA A 289 10.82 -53.75 -12.31
C ALA A 289 10.96 -52.25 -12.10
N ARG A 290 9.87 -51.50 -12.32
CA ARG A 290 9.84 -50.06 -12.03
C ARG A 290 9.53 -49.85 -10.56
N THR A 291 10.38 -49.09 -9.87
CA THR A 291 10.05 -48.59 -8.53
C THR A 291 9.01 -47.48 -8.68
N VAL A 292 7.83 -47.66 -8.09
CA VAL A 292 6.75 -46.68 -8.12
C VAL A 292 6.46 -46.29 -6.68
N THR A 293 6.65 -45.02 -6.35
CA THR A 293 6.09 -44.45 -5.13
C THR A 293 4.57 -44.53 -5.27
N PRO A 294 3.84 -45.28 -4.43
CA PRO A 294 2.41 -45.42 -4.60
C PRO A 294 1.76 -44.06 -4.38
N THR A 295 1.34 -43.39 -5.46
CA THR A 295 0.29 -42.40 -5.39
C THR A 295 -1.00 -43.17 -5.19
N THR A 296 -1.47 -43.22 -3.95
CA THR A 296 -2.85 -43.63 -3.65
C THR A 296 -3.78 -42.75 -4.47
N ARG A 297 -4.27 -43.28 -5.59
CA ARG A 297 -5.55 -42.89 -6.19
C ARG A 297 -6.65 -43.36 -5.25
N GLU A 298 -6.78 -42.68 -4.11
CA GLU A 298 -8.11 -42.40 -3.61
C GLU A 298 -8.63 -41.28 -4.50
N ALA A 299 -9.77 -41.49 -5.16
CA ALA A 299 -10.57 -40.37 -5.61
C ALA A 299 -10.68 -39.46 -4.38
N ALA A 300 -10.05 -38.28 -4.44
CA ALA A 300 -10.02 -37.36 -3.33
C ALA A 300 -11.48 -37.09 -2.95
N GLN A 301 -11.95 -37.75 -1.89
CA GLN A 301 -13.06 -37.23 -1.13
C GLN A 301 -12.53 -35.92 -0.59
N ILE A 302 -12.79 -34.85 -1.33
CA ILE A 302 -12.58 -33.49 -0.88
C ILE A 302 -13.42 -33.38 0.37
N LYS A 303 -12.76 -33.47 1.52
CA LYS A 303 -13.39 -33.22 2.81
C LYS A 303 -13.94 -31.79 2.71
N PRO A 304 -15.24 -31.57 2.96
CA PRO A 304 -15.77 -30.22 3.02
C PRO A 304 -14.94 -29.42 4.04
N LEU A 305 -14.61 -28.19 3.67
CA LEU A 305 -13.78 -27.26 4.45
C LEU A 305 -14.54 -26.72 5.69
N SER A 306 -15.36 -27.56 6.33
CA SER A 306 -16.07 -27.24 7.57
C SER A 306 -15.17 -27.27 8.81
N GLN A 307 -13.86 -27.40 8.65
CA GLN A 307 -12.88 -27.32 9.73
C GLN A 307 -11.75 -26.34 9.36
N ALA A 308 -12.12 -25.10 9.03
CA ALA A 308 -11.22 -23.97 9.24
C ALA A 308 -10.56 -24.14 10.63
N ARG A 309 -9.23 -23.99 10.74
CA ARG A 309 -8.53 -24.06 12.03
C ARG A 309 -9.38 -23.30 13.04
N PRO A 310 -9.89 -23.94 14.11
CA PRO A 310 -10.65 -23.22 15.10
C PRO A 310 -9.66 -22.26 15.75
N SER A 311 -9.65 -21.01 15.30
CA SER A 311 -9.07 -19.91 16.05
C SER A 311 -9.70 -20.01 17.43
N GLY A 312 -8.91 -20.43 18.42
CA GLY A 312 -9.43 -20.92 19.69
C GLY A 312 -10.40 -19.91 20.26
N ARG A 313 -11.68 -20.29 20.37
CA ARG A 313 -12.66 -19.46 21.09
C ARG A 313 -12.14 -19.20 22.52
N SER A 314 -11.44 -20.16 23.10
CA SER A 314 -10.76 -20.10 24.40
C SER A 314 -9.27 -19.75 24.31
N GLY A 315 -8.92 -18.65 23.64
CA GLY A 315 -7.54 -18.16 23.48
C GLY A 315 -7.14 -17.03 24.44
N GLN A 316 -5.85 -16.67 24.45
CA GLN A 316 -5.31 -15.51 25.18
C GLN A 316 -5.43 -14.23 24.35
N VAL A 317 -5.58 -13.09 25.02
CA VAL A 317 -5.51 -11.77 24.39
C VAL A 317 -4.11 -11.20 24.52
N LEU A 318 -3.56 -10.73 23.40
CA LEU A 318 -2.25 -10.10 23.37
C LEU A 318 -2.39 -8.58 23.52
N VAL A 319 -1.68 -7.99 24.48
CA VAL A 319 -1.50 -6.54 24.60
C VAL A 319 -0.09 -6.21 24.12
N ALA A 320 0.03 -5.81 22.86
CA ALA A 320 1.32 -5.68 22.19
C ALA A 320 1.75 -4.21 22.01
N GLY A 321 3.00 -3.88 22.28
CA GLY A 321 3.53 -2.52 22.06
C GLY A 321 4.92 -2.30 22.64
N THR A 322 5.43 -1.07 22.55
CA THR A 322 6.75 -0.69 23.04
C THR A 322 6.69 -0.30 24.53
N LEU A 323 7.00 -1.22 25.45
CA LEU A 323 6.88 -0.97 26.89
C LEU A 323 7.89 0.06 27.40
N ASP A 324 9.07 0.18 26.80
CA ASP A 324 10.09 1.17 27.16
C ASP A 324 9.62 2.63 27.09
N THR A 325 8.59 2.91 26.30
CA THR A 325 7.98 4.24 26.18
C THR A 325 6.52 4.30 26.63
N LYS A 326 5.82 3.16 26.64
CA LYS A 326 4.35 3.10 26.86
C LYS A 326 3.93 2.02 27.87
N SER A 327 4.80 1.70 28.83
CA SER A 327 4.51 0.65 29.82
C SER A 327 3.26 0.98 30.64
N GLU A 328 3.03 2.25 31.01
CA GLU A 328 1.88 2.62 31.85
C GLU A 328 0.55 2.38 31.12
N GLU A 329 0.47 2.77 29.86
CA GLU A 329 -0.72 2.70 29.02
C GLU A 329 -1.05 1.25 28.63
N LEU A 330 -0.03 0.48 28.25
CA LEU A 330 -0.21 -0.94 27.90
C LEU A 330 -0.58 -1.77 29.13
N ARG A 331 0.00 -1.50 30.30
CA ARG A 331 -0.40 -2.14 31.56
C ARG A 331 -1.80 -1.70 31.98
N PHE A 332 -2.19 -0.45 31.74
CA PHE A 332 -3.56 0.00 31.98
C PHE A 332 -4.57 -0.76 31.11
N ILE A 333 -4.29 -0.91 29.80
CA ILE A 333 -5.12 -1.74 28.90
C ILE A 333 -5.21 -3.18 29.42
N GLN A 334 -4.07 -3.78 29.80
CA GLN A 334 -4.05 -5.14 30.35
C GLN A 334 -4.89 -5.25 31.63
N GLY A 335 -4.82 -4.26 32.52
CA GLY A 335 -5.62 -4.18 33.74
C GLY A 335 -7.12 -4.15 33.43
N VAL A 336 -7.55 -3.26 32.53
CA VAL A 336 -8.96 -3.17 32.12
C VAL A 336 -9.44 -4.49 31.52
N LEU A 337 -8.65 -5.15 30.67
CA LEU A 337 -9.02 -6.46 30.12
C LEU A 337 -9.15 -7.54 31.21
N LYS A 338 -8.24 -7.57 32.18
CA LYS A 338 -8.30 -8.51 33.31
C LYS A 338 -9.53 -8.26 34.19
N ASP A 339 -9.91 -7.01 34.40
CA ASP A 339 -11.13 -6.65 35.13
C ASP A 339 -12.41 -7.13 34.42
N GLU A 340 -12.40 -7.20 33.08
CA GLU A 340 -13.46 -7.78 32.25
C GLU A 340 -13.38 -9.33 32.14
N GLY A 341 -12.51 -9.98 32.92
CA GLY A 341 -12.36 -11.44 32.94
C GLY A 341 -11.62 -12.02 31.73
N ILE A 342 -10.89 -11.20 30.97
CA ILE A 342 -10.10 -11.62 29.81
C ILE A 342 -8.67 -11.96 30.25
N ASP A 343 -8.21 -13.16 29.88
CA ASP A 343 -6.79 -13.54 30.04
C ASP A 343 -5.93 -12.75 29.03
N ALA A 344 -5.25 -11.72 29.53
CA ALA A 344 -4.47 -10.79 28.73
C ALA A 344 -2.99 -10.80 29.15
N ILE A 345 -2.10 -11.03 28.19
CA ILE A 345 -0.63 -11.03 28.37
C ILE A 345 0.03 -9.87 27.62
N LEU A 346 1.10 -9.31 28.19
CA LEU A 346 1.87 -8.26 27.52
C LEU A 346 2.90 -8.86 26.58
N VAL A 347 2.97 -8.26 25.38
CA VAL A 347 3.99 -8.53 24.38
C VAL A 347 4.79 -7.27 24.16
N ASP A 348 6.06 -7.30 24.55
CA ASP A 348 6.95 -6.16 24.41
C ASP A 348 7.68 -6.16 23.07
N LEU A 349 7.58 -5.03 22.39
CA LEU A 349 8.14 -4.75 21.07
C LEU A 349 9.18 -3.63 21.13
N SER A 350 9.67 -3.29 22.32
CA SER A 350 10.71 -2.28 22.52
C SER A 350 12.02 -2.64 21.85
N THR A 351 12.65 -1.64 21.24
CA THR A 351 13.90 -1.78 20.49
C THR A 351 15.11 -1.20 21.23
N SER A 352 14.92 -0.64 22.43
CA SER A 352 16.00 0.00 23.21
C SER A 352 16.95 -0.99 23.90
N GLY A 353 16.64 -2.29 23.93
CA GLY A 353 17.43 -3.31 24.61
C GLY A 353 17.35 -3.28 26.14
N LYS A 354 16.51 -2.41 26.72
CA LYS A 354 16.28 -2.35 28.16
C LYS A 354 15.57 -3.62 28.66
N PRO A 355 15.77 -4.02 29.93
CA PRO A 355 15.01 -5.12 30.53
C PRO A 355 13.51 -4.89 30.43
N SER A 356 12.78 -5.96 30.11
CA SER A 356 11.32 -5.94 29.96
C SER A 356 10.65 -6.71 31.08
N GLY A 357 9.56 -6.16 31.60
CA GLY A 357 8.67 -6.83 32.55
C GLY A 357 7.40 -7.36 31.91
N ALA A 358 7.41 -7.62 30.60
CA ALA A 358 6.32 -8.29 29.89
C ALA A 358 6.45 -9.81 30.01
N GLU A 359 5.31 -10.51 29.93
CA GLU A 359 5.25 -11.96 29.84
C GLU A 359 5.99 -12.47 28.59
N ILE A 360 5.87 -11.75 27.46
CA ILE A 360 6.66 -12.00 26.25
C ILE A 360 7.65 -10.85 26.04
N PRO A 361 8.96 -11.06 26.32
CA PRO A 361 9.98 -10.01 26.23
C PRO A 361 10.44 -9.77 24.78
N PRO A 362 11.05 -8.60 24.48
CA PRO A 362 11.33 -8.19 23.10
C PRO A 362 12.39 -9.07 22.42
N HIS A 363 13.30 -9.69 23.18
CA HIS A 363 14.30 -10.61 22.62
C HIS A 363 13.66 -11.92 22.10
N ALA A 364 12.56 -12.37 22.71
CA ALA A 364 11.83 -13.55 22.26
C ALA A 364 11.17 -13.30 20.89
N ILE A 365 10.67 -12.09 20.68
CA ILE A 365 10.14 -11.65 19.39
C ILE A 365 11.27 -11.46 18.38
N ALA A 366 12.33 -10.75 18.76
CA ALA A 366 13.47 -10.45 17.89
C ALA A 366 14.16 -11.71 17.34
N ALA A 367 14.10 -12.84 18.04
CA ALA A 367 14.63 -14.12 17.57
C ALA A 367 13.98 -14.63 16.26
N PHE A 368 12.78 -14.14 15.90
CA PHE A 368 12.07 -14.53 14.68
C PHE A 368 12.48 -13.70 13.46
N HIS A 369 13.31 -12.68 13.64
CA HIS A 369 13.93 -11.95 12.54
C HIS A 369 14.89 -12.88 11.76
N PRO A 370 14.97 -12.82 10.42
CA PRO A 370 15.85 -13.70 9.63
C PRO A 370 17.34 -13.60 9.98
N ARG A 371 17.79 -12.44 10.46
CA ARG A 371 19.16 -12.22 11.00
C ARG A 371 19.26 -12.47 12.51
N GLY A 372 18.26 -13.11 13.10
CA GLY A 372 18.08 -13.23 14.55
C GLY A 372 18.01 -11.87 15.25
N VAL A 373 18.32 -11.90 16.55
CA VAL A 373 18.23 -10.76 17.47
C VAL A 373 19.04 -9.53 17.00
N ALA A 374 20.17 -9.74 16.33
CA ALA A 374 21.02 -8.68 15.78
C ALA A 374 20.35 -7.87 14.65
N GLY A 375 19.34 -8.44 13.99
CA GLY A 375 18.58 -7.73 12.97
C GLY A 375 17.58 -6.71 13.55
N VAL A 376 17.32 -6.77 14.85
CA VAL A 376 16.40 -5.87 15.56
C VAL A 376 17.17 -4.86 16.42
N PHE A 377 18.15 -5.29 17.20
CA PHE A 377 18.91 -4.38 18.06
C PHE A 377 20.14 -3.81 17.32
N THR A 378 19.88 -3.04 16.28
CA THR A 378 20.90 -2.48 15.37
C THR A 378 21.56 -1.19 15.89
N GLY A 379 21.01 -0.58 16.93
CA GLY A 379 21.44 0.73 17.45
C GLY A 379 20.86 1.93 16.69
N ASP A 380 20.36 1.74 15.47
CA ASP A 380 19.61 2.74 14.72
C ASP A 380 18.11 2.52 14.86
N ARG A 381 17.36 3.57 15.23
CA ARG A 381 15.93 3.46 15.53
C ARG A 381 15.11 3.01 14.33
N GLY A 382 15.41 3.48 13.11
CA GLY A 382 14.61 3.16 11.92
C GLY A 382 14.73 1.69 11.52
N THR A 383 15.96 1.19 11.46
CA THR A 383 16.27 -0.21 11.18
C THR A 383 15.79 -1.14 12.30
N ALA A 384 15.89 -0.70 13.56
CA ALA A 384 15.43 -1.50 14.69
C ALA A 384 13.90 -1.66 14.71
N VAL A 385 13.15 -0.59 14.47
CA VAL A 385 11.67 -0.64 14.38
C VAL A 385 11.22 -1.52 13.23
N SER A 386 11.84 -1.38 12.06
CA SER A 386 11.51 -2.20 10.89
C SER A 386 11.86 -3.67 11.10
N GLY A 387 13.02 -3.94 11.73
CA GLY A 387 13.43 -5.28 12.12
C GLY A 387 12.47 -5.91 13.14
N MET A 388 12.04 -5.15 14.15
CA MET A 388 11.07 -5.62 15.14
C MET A 388 9.71 -5.91 14.51
N ALA A 389 9.23 -5.04 13.61
CA ALA A 389 7.96 -5.25 12.89
C ALA A 389 7.96 -6.58 12.12
N LEU A 390 9.03 -6.84 11.35
CA LEU A 390 9.20 -8.09 10.62
C LEU A 390 9.32 -9.31 11.54
N ALA A 391 10.05 -9.16 12.65
CA ALA A 391 10.19 -10.23 13.65
C ALA A 391 8.83 -10.57 14.28
N PHE A 392 8.05 -9.54 14.62
CA PHE A 392 6.73 -9.68 15.22
C PHE A 392 5.71 -10.29 14.26
N GLU A 393 5.74 -9.91 12.98
CA GLU A 393 4.91 -10.52 11.94
C GLU A 393 5.20 -12.03 11.78
N ARG A 394 6.47 -12.42 11.79
CA ARG A 394 6.86 -13.83 11.73
C ARG A 394 6.52 -14.61 13.00
N TRP A 395 6.65 -13.96 14.16
CA TRP A 395 6.31 -14.54 15.44
C TRP A 395 4.82 -14.80 15.55
N ILE A 396 3.98 -13.80 15.24
CA ILE A 396 2.52 -13.89 15.39
C ILE A 396 1.92 -14.95 14.46
N ALA A 397 2.45 -15.10 13.24
CA ALA A 397 1.99 -16.10 12.26
C ALA A 397 2.20 -17.55 12.73
N ARG A 398 3.04 -17.77 13.75
CA ARG A 398 3.31 -19.08 14.34
C ARG A 398 2.59 -19.32 15.67
N GLN A 399 1.80 -18.34 16.13
CA GLN A 399 1.05 -18.48 17.37
C GLN A 399 -0.33 -19.05 17.10
N ASP A 400 -0.71 -20.05 17.89
CA ASP A 400 -2.07 -20.56 17.96
C ASP A 400 -2.79 -20.00 19.19
N GLY A 401 -4.12 -20.07 19.21
CA GLY A 401 -4.90 -19.71 20.40
C GLY A 401 -4.92 -18.21 20.74
N ILE A 402 -4.74 -17.32 19.75
CA ILE A 402 -4.95 -15.88 19.94
C ILE A 402 -6.47 -15.59 19.88
N ALA A 403 -7.05 -15.21 21.02
CA ALA A 403 -8.45 -14.81 21.10
C ALA A 403 -8.68 -13.38 20.60
N GLY A 404 -7.67 -12.51 20.70
CA GLY A 404 -7.69 -11.15 20.20
C GLY A 404 -6.35 -10.45 20.43
N ILE A 405 -6.15 -9.31 19.79
CA ILE A 405 -4.96 -8.48 19.97
C ILE A 405 -5.34 -7.01 20.11
N ILE A 406 -4.67 -6.31 21.01
CA ILE A 406 -4.76 -4.87 21.16
C ILE A 406 -3.38 -4.22 21.25
N SER A 407 -3.26 -3.03 20.66
CA SER A 407 -2.08 -2.18 20.78
C SER A 407 -2.49 -0.72 20.97
N ALA A 408 -1.59 0.09 21.52
CA ALA A 408 -1.74 1.53 21.62
C ALA A 408 -0.43 2.25 21.28
N GLY A 409 -0.49 3.29 20.47
CA GLY A 409 0.68 4.11 20.16
C GLY A 409 0.47 5.21 19.13
N GLY A 410 1.52 5.98 18.91
CA GLY A 410 1.58 6.94 17.81
C GLY A 410 1.93 6.28 16.47
N SER A 411 2.17 7.10 15.44
CA SER A 411 2.52 6.65 14.08
C SER A 411 3.53 5.50 14.02
N GLY A 412 4.67 5.61 14.73
CA GLY A 412 5.70 4.58 14.73
C GLY A 412 5.26 3.26 15.41
N GLY A 413 4.47 3.34 16.47
CA GLY A 413 3.94 2.15 17.15
C GLY A 413 2.88 1.46 16.30
N THR A 414 1.98 2.24 15.71
CA THR A 414 0.97 1.74 14.77
C THR A 414 1.62 1.06 13.56
N SER A 415 2.63 1.67 12.95
CA SER A 415 3.41 1.07 11.85
C SER A 415 4.10 -0.24 12.25
N LEU A 416 4.62 -0.33 13.48
CA LEU A 416 5.33 -1.51 13.98
C LEU A 416 4.38 -2.71 14.10
N VAL A 417 3.19 -2.51 14.68
CA VAL A 417 2.26 -3.62 14.97
C VAL A 417 1.36 -4.00 13.80
N SER A 418 1.07 -3.07 12.88
CA SER A 418 0.07 -3.28 11.82
C SER A 418 0.37 -4.49 10.92
N PRO A 419 1.60 -4.74 10.43
CA PRO A 419 1.89 -5.91 9.59
C PRO A 419 1.52 -7.23 10.28
N ALA A 420 1.96 -7.39 11.53
CA ALA A 420 1.67 -8.58 12.33
C ALA A 420 0.17 -8.74 12.63
N ILE A 421 -0.51 -7.65 13.03
CA ILE A 421 -1.93 -7.69 13.33
C ILE A 421 -2.75 -8.08 12.08
N ARG A 422 -2.37 -7.59 10.90
CA ARG A 422 -3.04 -7.95 9.64
C ARG A 422 -2.87 -9.41 9.23
N ALA A 423 -1.77 -10.05 9.64
CA ALA A 423 -1.54 -11.46 9.35
C ALA A 423 -2.49 -12.40 10.12
N LEU A 424 -3.18 -11.91 11.15
CA LEU A 424 -4.14 -12.70 11.90
C LEU A 424 -5.43 -12.98 11.10
N PRO A 425 -6.04 -14.17 11.24
CA PRO A 425 -7.26 -14.54 10.53
C PRO A 425 -8.41 -13.54 10.69
N VAL A 426 -9.19 -13.33 9.62
CA VAL A 426 -10.42 -12.53 9.66
C VAL A 426 -11.39 -13.09 10.71
N GLY A 427 -11.98 -12.20 11.50
CA GLY A 427 -12.87 -12.49 12.60
C GLY A 427 -12.18 -12.67 13.95
N VAL A 428 -10.85 -12.74 14.02
CA VAL A 428 -10.11 -12.56 15.29
C VAL A 428 -10.18 -11.07 15.64
N PRO A 429 -10.70 -10.66 16.82
CA PRO A 429 -10.74 -9.27 17.24
C PRO A 429 -9.35 -8.61 17.24
N LYS A 430 -9.23 -7.50 16.52
CA LYS A 430 -7.97 -6.75 16.39
C LYS A 430 -8.25 -5.26 16.60
N VAL A 431 -7.63 -4.66 17.62
CA VAL A 431 -7.83 -3.25 17.96
C VAL A 431 -6.49 -2.53 18.03
N VAL A 432 -6.36 -1.38 17.40
CA VAL A 432 -5.21 -0.51 17.60
C VAL A 432 -5.70 0.89 17.95
N ILE A 433 -5.28 1.38 19.12
CA ILE A 433 -5.57 2.72 19.59
C ILE A 433 -4.44 3.62 19.11
N SER A 434 -4.72 4.46 18.11
CA SER A 434 -3.72 5.13 17.30
C SER A 434 -3.95 6.63 17.23
N THR A 435 -2.87 7.42 17.37
CA THR A 435 -2.93 8.88 17.14
C THR A 435 -3.09 9.23 15.66
N VAL A 436 -2.83 8.28 14.75
CA VAL A 436 -2.95 8.45 13.30
C VAL A 436 -4.20 7.76 12.73
N ALA A 437 -5.20 7.47 13.57
CA ALA A 437 -6.46 6.88 13.12
C ALA A 437 -7.27 7.81 12.21
N SER A 438 -7.16 9.13 12.40
CA SER A 438 -7.87 10.15 11.61
C SER A 438 -7.03 10.68 10.44
N GLY A 439 -6.60 9.78 9.55
CA GLY A 439 -5.76 10.13 8.39
C GLY A 439 -5.84 9.09 7.26
N ASN A 440 -4.78 8.99 6.44
CA ASN A 440 -4.65 7.87 5.50
C ASN A 440 -4.28 6.61 6.29
N THR A 441 -5.21 5.66 6.36
CA THR A 441 -5.08 4.43 7.16
C THR A 441 -4.94 3.17 6.33
N SER A 442 -4.95 3.29 5.00
CA SER A 442 -4.92 2.17 4.06
C SER A 442 -3.73 1.24 4.29
N HIS A 443 -2.54 1.81 4.56
CA HIS A 443 -1.32 1.05 4.83
C HIS A 443 -1.24 0.46 6.24
N TYR A 444 -2.09 0.88 7.18
CA TYR A 444 -2.21 0.25 8.50
C TYR A 444 -3.23 -0.88 8.48
N VAL A 445 -4.46 -0.60 8.06
CA VAL A 445 -5.59 -1.55 8.11
C VAL A 445 -5.50 -2.60 7.00
N GLY A 446 -5.08 -2.19 5.79
CA GLY A 446 -5.07 -3.07 4.62
C GLY A 446 -6.44 -3.67 4.31
N ALA A 447 -6.45 -4.93 3.85
CA ALA A 447 -7.67 -5.69 3.55
C ALA A 447 -8.05 -6.61 4.72
N THR A 448 -8.18 -6.04 5.93
CA THR A 448 -8.50 -6.79 7.17
C THR A 448 -9.63 -6.14 7.96
N ASP A 449 -10.16 -6.86 8.93
CA ASP A 449 -11.20 -6.41 9.87
C ASP A 449 -10.63 -5.70 11.12
N MET A 450 -9.43 -5.13 11.01
CA MET A 450 -8.76 -4.42 12.10
C MET A 450 -9.47 -3.10 12.44
N LEU A 451 -9.81 -2.91 13.72
CA LEU A 451 -10.37 -1.66 14.24
C LEU A 451 -9.25 -0.69 14.63
N LEU A 452 -9.20 0.47 13.96
CA LEU A 452 -8.30 1.56 14.31
C LEU A 452 -9.07 2.63 15.10
N LEU A 453 -8.90 2.64 16.42
CA LEU A 453 -9.54 3.59 17.33
C LEU A 453 -8.67 4.84 17.49
N ASN A 454 -9.26 6.03 17.39
CA ASN A 454 -8.51 7.28 17.58
C ASN A 454 -8.16 7.48 19.06
N ALA A 455 -6.88 7.70 19.35
CA ALA A 455 -6.39 7.98 20.70
C ALA A 455 -6.86 9.34 21.26
N VAL A 456 -7.31 10.26 20.39
CA VAL A 456 -7.74 11.65 20.68
C VAL A 456 -6.61 12.55 21.19
N ALA A 457 -5.93 12.14 22.26
CA ALA A 457 -4.70 12.72 22.76
C ALA A 457 -3.52 11.81 22.43
N ASP A 458 -2.30 12.33 22.56
CA ASP A 458 -1.10 11.50 22.37
C ASP A 458 -1.07 10.34 23.38
N VAL A 459 -0.58 9.18 22.94
CA VAL A 459 -0.40 7.99 23.80
C VAL A 459 0.94 8.12 24.50
N GLN A 460 0.98 9.09 25.42
CA GLN A 460 2.14 9.45 26.23
C GLN A 460 1.69 9.86 27.64
N GLY A 461 1.66 8.88 28.55
CA GLY A 461 1.17 9.00 29.92
C GLY A 461 -0.35 8.88 30.04
N LEU A 462 -0.80 8.52 31.25
CA LEU A 462 -2.22 8.37 31.58
C LEU A 462 -2.81 9.68 32.13
N ASN A 463 -3.52 10.41 31.28
CA ASN A 463 -4.38 11.54 31.66
C ASN A 463 -5.87 11.17 31.61
N VAL A 464 -6.74 12.10 32.02
CA VAL A 464 -8.20 11.89 32.09
C VAL A 464 -8.79 11.42 30.76
N ILE A 465 -8.35 11.97 29.62
CA ILE A 465 -8.85 11.61 28.29
C ILE A 465 -8.30 10.26 27.84
N THR A 466 -6.99 10.08 27.91
CA THR A 466 -6.35 8.81 27.50
C THR A 466 -6.86 7.62 28.31
N ARG A 467 -7.15 7.77 29.61
CA ARG A 467 -7.74 6.68 30.42
C ARG A 467 -9.10 6.25 29.87
N GLU A 468 -9.97 7.20 29.54
CA GLU A 468 -11.29 6.89 28.96
C GLU A 468 -11.15 6.20 27.60
N VAL A 469 -10.30 6.74 26.72
CA VAL A 469 -10.12 6.20 25.37
C VAL A 469 -9.47 4.81 25.39
N LEU A 470 -8.42 4.61 26.19
CA LEU A 470 -7.75 3.31 26.35
C LEU A 470 -8.70 2.28 26.97
N ALA A 471 -9.51 2.67 27.95
CA ALA A 471 -10.52 1.79 28.54
C ALA A 471 -11.62 1.42 27.54
N ASN A 472 -12.07 2.36 26.71
CA ASN A 472 -13.06 2.09 25.66
C ASN A 472 -12.51 1.09 24.64
N GLY A 473 -11.26 1.26 24.18
CA GLY A 473 -10.64 0.31 23.26
C GLY A 473 -10.46 -1.08 23.86
N ALA A 474 -10.05 -1.17 25.14
CA ALA A 474 -9.93 -2.42 25.87
C ALA A 474 -11.29 -3.13 26.04
N ARG A 475 -12.32 -2.40 26.48
CA ARG A 475 -13.68 -2.95 26.64
C ARG A 475 -14.33 -3.34 25.32
N ALA A 476 -14.10 -2.58 24.26
CA ALA A 476 -14.54 -2.94 22.93
C ALA A 476 -13.93 -4.29 22.50
N LEU A 477 -12.62 -4.48 22.72
CA LEU A 477 -11.97 -5.77 22.48
C LEU A 477 -12.55 -6.88 23.36
N ALA A 478 -12.73 -6.64 24.66
CA ALA A 478 -13.30 -7.61 25.58
C ALA A 478 -14.69 -8.06 25.12
N GLY A 479 -15.56 -7.12 24.72
CA GLY A 479 -16.88 -7.40 24.16
C GLY A 479 -16.82 -8.21 22.86
N MET A 480 -15.90 -7.87 21.95
CA MET A 480 -15.68 -8.64 20.72
C MET A 480 -15.21 -10.07 21.00
N VAL A 481 -14.32 -10.26 21.98
CA VAL A 481 -13.79 -11.57 22.39
C VAL A 481 -14.87 -12.40 23.08
N ALA A 482 -15.62 -11.82 24.02
CA ALA A 482 -16.73 -12.47 24.72
C ALA A 482 -17.85 -12.85 23.75
N GLY A 483 -18.29 -11.92 22.91
CA GLY A 483 -19.32 -12.20 21.91
C GLY A 483 -18.93 -13.33 20.95
N ARG A 484 -17.64 -13.44 20.59
CA ARG A 484 -17.12 -14.54 19.76
C ARG A 484 -17.03 -15.87 20.51
N ARG A 485 -16.71 -15.85 21.80
CA ARG A 485 -16.71 -17.02 22.69
C ARG A 485 -18.12 -17.60 22.82
N ASP A 486 -19.09 -16.72 23.05
CA ASP A 486 -20.48 -17.08 23.34
C ASP A 486 -21.31 -17.32 22.08
N ALA A 487 -20.81 -16.91 20.90
CA ALA A 487 -21.49 -17.10 19.63
C ALA A 487 -21.83 -18.59 19.38
N THR A 488 -23.12 -18.89 19.30
CA THR A 488 -23.59 -20.21 18.88
C THR A 488 -23.14 -20.45 17.43
N PRO A 489 -22.48 -21.58 17.10
CA PRO A 489 -22.18 -21.92 15.71
C PRO A 489 -23.47 -21.89 14.90
N VAL A 490 -23.50 -21.13 13.80
CA VAL A 490 -24.64 -21.13 12.88
C VAL A 490 -24.72 -22.53 12.27
N ALA A 491 -25.86 -23.21 12.45
CA ALA A 491 -26.01 -24.64 12.13
C ALA A 491 -26.00 -24.95 10.61
N GLU A 492 -26.30 -23.96 9.76
CA GLU A 492 -26.38 -24.11 8.30
C GLU A 492 -25.74 -22.90 7.62
N LEU A 493 -24.42 -22.92 7.44
CA LEU A 493 -23.74 -21.98 6.53
C LEU A 493 -23.36 -22.73 5.27
N LYS A 494 -23.66 -22.14 4.10
CA LYS A 494 -23.17 -22.66 2.83
C LYS A 494 -21.64 -22.55 2.82
N PRO A 495 -20.92 -23.47 2.16
CA PRO A 495 -19.49 -23.29 1.95
C PRO A 495 -19.24 -21.98 1.17
N ALA A 496 -18.33 -21.14 1.64
CA ALA A 496 -18.04 -19.87 0.98
C ALA A 496 -17.06 -20.04 -0.19
N LEU A 497 -17.28 -19.30 -1.27
CA LEU A 497 -16.40 -19.23 -2.44
C LEU A 497 -15.88 -17.81 -2.62
N GLY A 498 -14.59 -17.67 -2.90
CA GLY A 498 -14.01 -16.38 -3.30
C GLY A 498 -14.07 -16.21 -4.82
N LEU A 499 -14.55 -15.07 -5.29
CA LEU A 499 -14.57 -14.74 -6.72
C LEU A 499 -13.92 -13.37 -6.95
N THR A 500 -13.02 -13.25 -7.93
CA THR A 500 -12.49 -11.94 -8.37
C THR A 500 -13.32 -11.37 -9.52
N MET A 501 -13.50 -10.05 -9.53
CA MET A 501 -14.34 -9.35 -10.49
C MET A 501 -13.82 -7.94 -10.80
N PHE A 502 -13.99 -7.49 -12.03
CA PHE A 502 -13.82 -6.10 -12.44
C PHE A 502 -14.99 -5.68 -13.33
N GLY A 503 -15.27 -4.37 -13.48
CA GLY A 503 -16.46 -3.88 -14.21
C GLY A 503 -16.65 -4.48 -15.62
N VAL A 504 -15.55 -4.76 -16.31
CA VAL A 504 -15.51 -5.36 -17.66
C VAL A 504 -15.66 -6.89 -17.69
N THR A 505 -15.77 -7.52 -16.53
CA THR A 505 -15.98 -8.98 -16.32
C THR A 505 -17.20 -9.27 -15.45
N THR A 506 -17.96 -8.25 -15.06
CA THR A 506 -19.12 -8.37 -14.16
C THR A 506 -20.15 -9.35 -14.70
N ARG A 507 -20.38 -9.38 -16.01
CA ARG A 507 -21.34 -10.30 -16.63
C ARG A 507 -20.92 -11.77 -16.47
N CYS A 508 -19.63 -12.09 -16.59
CA CYS A 508 -19.11 -13.43 -16.30
C CYS A 508 -19.38 -13.82 -14.84
N VAL A 509 -18.92 -12.99 -13.90
CA VAL A 509 -18.97 -13.29 -12.46
C VAL A 509 -20.40 -13.37 -11.94
N GLN A 510 -21.31 -12.52 -12.42
CA GLN A 510 -22.73 -12.59 -12.05
C GLN A 510 -23.38 -13.90 -12.50
N GLN A 511 -23.06 -14.39 -13.71
CA GLN A 511 -23.59 -15.66 -14.20
C GLN A 511 -23.05 -16.85 -13.39
N VAL A 512 -21.74 -16.88 -13.12
CA VAL A 512 -21.12 -17.93 -12.30
C VAL A 512 -21.67 -17.91 -10.88
N SER A 513 -21.76 -16.73 -10.25
CA SER A 513 -22.34 -16.56 -8.91
C SER A 513 -23.81 -17.01 -8.88
N ALA A 514 -24.63 -16.61 -9.85
CA ALA A 514 -26.03 -17.00 -9.91
C ALA A 514 -26.23 -18.52 -10.06
N ALA A 515 -25.29 -19.21 -10.72
CA ALA A 515 -25.35 -20.67 -10.90
C ALA A 515 -24.87 -21.46 -9.66
N LEU A 516 -24.11 -20.84 -8.76
CA LEU A 516 -23.52 -21.47 -7.58
C LEU A 516 -24.17 -21.03 -6.25
N GLN A 517 -24.83 -19.87 -6.21
CA GLN A 517 -25.42 -19.28 -4.99
C GLN A 517 -26.45 -20.16 -4.28
N ALA A 518 -27.02 -21.16 -4.97
CA ALA A 518 -27.93 -22.13 -4.38
C ALA A 518 -27.21 -23.02 -3.36
N ASP A 519 -25.97 -23.42 -3.66
CA ASP A 519 -25.19 -24.39 -2.89
C ASP A 519 -24.02 -23.74 -2.11
N TYR A 520 -23.60 -22.53 -2.51
CA TYR A 520 -22.44 -21.83 -1.97
C TYR A 520 -22.73 -20.37 -1.64
N ASP A 521 -21.96 -19.79 -0.71
CA ASP A 521 -21.94 -18.34 -0.46
C ASP A 521 -20.86 -17.69 -1.33
N CYS A 522 -21.27 -17.02 -2.40
CA CYS A 522 -20.35 -16.40 -3.37
C CYS A 522 -19.89 -15.01 -2.90
N LEU A 523 -18.65 -14.92 -2.42
CA LEU A 523 -18.00 -13.69 -1.97
C LEU A 523 -17.25 -13.04 -3.13
N VAL A 524 -17.87 -12.05 -3.76
CA VAL A 524 -17.29 -11.33 -4.90
C VAL A 524 -16.40 -10.18 -4.41
N GLY A 525 -15.10 -10.25 -4.71
CA GLY A 525 -14.12 -9.21 -4.46
C GLY A 525 -13.79 -8.43 -5.73
N HIS A 526 -13.84 -7.09 -5.64
CA HIS A 526 -13.43 -6.24 -6.76
C HIS A 526 -11.90 -6.26 -6.90
N ALA A 527 -11.38 -6.59 -8.08
CA ALA A 527 -9.96 -6.75 -8.38
C ALA A 527 -9.21 -5.40 -8.46
N THR A 528 -9.25 -4.63 -7.37
CA THR A 528 -8.60 -3.31 -7.19
C THR A 528 -7.30 -3.39 -6.37
N GLY A 529 -6.62 -4.53 -6.39
CA GLY A 529 -5.47 -4.87 -5.54
C GLY A 529 -5.90 -5.33 -4.15
N THR A 530 -6.80 -4.58 -3.51
CA THR A 530 -7.34 -4.92 -2.18
C THR A 530 -8.29 -6.11 -2.20
N GLY A 531 -9.07 -6.31 -3.28
CA GLY A 531 -10.02 -7.42 -3.36
C GLY A 531 -9.33 -8.77 -3.55
N GLY A 532 -8.29 -8.85 -4.40
CA GLY A 532 -7.46 -10.05 -4.49
C GLY A 532 -6.83 -10.41 -3.15
N LYS A 533 -6.26 -9.41 -2.45
CA LYS A 533 -5.70 -9.60 -1.10
C LYS A 533 -6.74 -10.05 -0.08
N ALA A 534 -7.95 -9.47 -0.10
CA ALA A 534 -9.03 -9.89 0.79
C ALA A 534 -9.43 -11.35 0.55
N MET A 535 -9.56 -11.76 -0.71
CA MET A 535 -9.84 -13.15 -1.08
C MET A 535 -8.73 -14.09 -0.61
N GLU A 536 -7.46 -13.74 -0.82
CA GLU A 536 -6.32 -14.55 -0.38
C GLU A 536 -6.21 -14.65 1.14
N ASN A 537 -6.53 -13.58 1.88
CA ASN A 537 -6.62 -13.61 3.34
C ASN A 537 -7.74 -14.54 3.84
N LEU A 538 -8.90 -14.53 3.18
CA LEU A 538 -9.99 -15.46 3.49
C LEU A 538 -9.60 -16.91 3.17
N LEU A 539 -8.86 -17.13 2.09
CA LEU A 539 -8.34 -18.45 1.73
C LEU A 539 -7.32 -18.96 2.76
N ALA A 540 -6.32 -18.15 3.10
CA ALA A 540 -5.27 -18.50 4.06
C ALA A 540 -5.82 -18.75 5.48
N SER A 541 -6.91 -18.07 5.84
CA SER A 541 -7.62 -18.30 7.11
C SER A 541 -8.57 -19.51 7.09
N GLY A 542 -8.63 -20.26 5.98
CA GLY A 542 -9.49 -21.43 5.81
C GLY A 542 -10.98 -21.09 5.77
N LYS A 543 -11.33 -19.84 5.47
CA LYS A 543 -12.73 -19.37 5.39
C LYS A 543 -13.37 -19.64 4.04
N LEU A 544 -12.57 -19.93 3.01
CA LEU A 544 -13.05 -20.28 1.68
C LEU A 544 -12.92 -21.79 1.43
N SER A 545 -13.95 -22.36 0.83
CA SER A 545 -13.99 -23.75 0.36
C SER A 545 -13.50 -23.91 -1.09
N GLY A 546 -13.34 -22.81 -1.81
CA GLY A 546 -12.86 -22.77 -3.19
C GLY A 546 -12.69 -21.34 -3.68
N VAL A 547 -11.98 -21.21 -4.80
CA VAL A 547 -11.68 -19.91 -5.43
C VAL A 547 -11.93 -19.98 -6.94
N LEU A 548 -12.62 -18.95 -7.43
CA LEU A 548 -12.86 -18.67 -8.85
C LEU A 548 -12.20 -17.32 -9.16
N ASP A 549 -10.92 -17.36 -9.46
CA ASP A 549 -10.09 -16.20 -9.72
C ASP A 549 -10.19 -15.77 -11.20
N LEU A 550 -11.39 -15.35 -11.59
CA LEU A 550 -11.74 -15.10 -13.00
C LEU A 550 -11.16 -13.79 -13.53
N THR A 551 -10.80 -12.86 -12.65
CA THR A 551 -10.31 -11.53 -13.02
C THR A 551 -8.99 -11.21 -12.33
N THR A 552 -7.89 -11.47 -13.04
CA THR A 552 -6.51 -11.35 -12.52
C THR A 552 -5.82 -10.03 -12.93
N THR A 553 -6.61 -8.99 -13.27
CA THR A 553 -6.12 -7.68 -13.76
C THR A 553 -5.14 -6.96 -12.84
N GLU A 554 -5.18 -7.24 -11.53
CA GLU A 554 -4.26 -6.67 -10.54
C GLU A 554 -2.77 -6.96 -10.87
N VAL A 555 -2.51 -8.02 -11.64
CA VAL A 555 -1.17 -8.37 -12.14
C VAL A 555 -0.69 -7.34 -13.18
N CYS A 556 -1.56 -6.83 -14.05
CA CYS A 556 -1.22 -5.79 -15.02
C CYS A 556 -0.75 -4.51 -14.32
N ASP A 557 -1.50 -4.08 -13.31
CA ASP A 557 -1.17 -2.91 -12.49
C ASP A 557 0.15 -3.10 -11.74
N MET A 558 0.43 -4.30 -11.20
CA MET A 558 1.70 -4.59 -10.55
C MET A 558 2.90 -4.41 -11.50
N PHE A 559 2.79 -4.89 -12.76
CA PHE A 559 3.87 -4.78 -13.74
C PHE A 559 4.06 -3.36 -14.28
N ALA A 560 2.96 -2.66 -14.56
CA ALA A 560 3.00 -1.34 -15.19
C ALA A 560 3.05 -0.17 -14.19
N GLY A 561 2.85 -0.43 -12.90
CA GLY A 561 2.73 0.60 -11.86
C GLY A 561 1.38 1.32 -11.91
N GLY A 562 0.31 0.56 -12.10
CA GLY A 562 -1.08 1.05 -12.01
C GLY A 562 -1.52 1.33 -10.57
N VAL A 563 -2.73 1.87 -10.42
CA VAL A 563 -3.29 2.33 -9.13
C VAL A 563 -3.92 1.20 -8.30
N PHE A 564 -4.18 0.05 -8.92
CA PHE A 564 -4.77 -1.14 -8.29
C PHE A 564 -3.84 -2.37 -8.35
N PRO A 565 -2.56 -2.24 -7.93
CA PRO A 565 -1.61 -3.33 -8.10
C PRO A 565 -1.85 -4.45 -7.09
N ALA A 566 -1.66 -5.68 -7.57
CA ALA A 566 -1.26 -6.79 -6.72
C ALA A 566 0.16 -6.56 -6.18
N ASP A 567 0.61 -7.43 -5.27
CA ASP A 567 2.02 -7.53 -4.92
C ASP A 567 2.60 -8.89 -5.32
N GLU A 568 3.91 -9.07 -5.11
CA GLU A 568 4.62 -10.29 -5.50
C GLU A 568 4.06 -11.56 -4.83
N THR A 569 3.27 -11.42 -3.76
CA THR A 569 2.64 -12.55 -3.05
C THR A 569 1.33 -13.00 -3.68
N ARG A 570 0.85 -12.36 -4.75
CA ARG A 570 -0.35 -12.83 -5.46
C ARG A 570 -0.18 -14.29 -5.91
N PHE A 571 -1.26 -15.05 -5.72
CA PHE A 571 -1.42 -16.50 -5.86
C PHE A 571 -0.78 -17.36 -4.75
N GLU A 572 0.01 -16.80 -3.84
CA GLU A 572 0.70 -17.60 -2.79
C GLU A 572 -0.28 -18.29 -1.86
N ALA A 573 -1.34 -17.61 -1.41
CA ALA A 573 -2.36 -18.24 -0.57
C ALA A 573 -3.03 -19.45 -1.27
N SER A 574 -3.20 -19.39 -2.60
CA SER A 574 -3.76 -20.51 -3.37
C SER A 574 -2.77 -21.66 -3.52
N ILE A 575 -1.48 -21.36 -3.67
CA ILE A 575 -0.40 -22.34 -3.69
C ILE A 575 -0.33 -23.07 -2.34
N GLU A 576 -0.39 -22.34 -1.24
CA GLU A 576 -0.30 -22.88 0.13
C GLU A 576 -1.54 -23.66 0.55
N ALA A 577 -2.74 -23.19 0.17
CA ALA A 577 -4.00 -23.86 0.52
C ALA A 577 -4.15 -25.24 -0.13
N GLY A 578 -3.57 -25.45 -1.31
CA GLY A 578 -3.63 -26.73 -2.03
C GLY A 578 -5.04 -27.15 -2.48
N LEU A 579 -6.00 -26.23 -2.47
CA LEU A 579 -7.38 -26.46 -2.91
C LEU A 579 -7.50 -26.42 -4.43
N PRO A 580 -8.61 -26.94 -5.02
CA PRO A 580 -8.89 -26.72 -6.43
C PRO A 580 -8.92 -25.21 -6.74
N TYR A 581 -8.14 -24.82 -7.74
CA TYR A 581 -8.02 -23.43 -8.20
C TYR A 581 -8.58 -23.33 -9.62
N ILE A 582 -9.55 -22.43 -9.79
CA ILE A 582 -10.11 -22.10 -11.09
C ILE A 582 -9.81 -20.63 -11.37
N GLY A 583 -9.06 -20.35 -12.43
CA GLY A 583 -8.69 -18.99 -12.81
C GLY A 583 -8.96 -18.70 -14.28
N ALA A 584 -8.91 -17.43 -14.66
CA ALA A 584 -9.02 -17.00 -16.05
C ALA A 584 -8.20 -15.73 -16.30
N CYS A 585 -7.98 -15.40 -17.57
CA CYS A 585 -7.26 -14.18 -17.99
C CYS A 585 -8.06 -12.88 -17.84
N GLY A 586 -9.11 -12.82 -17.01
CA GLY A 586 -10.05 -11.71 -17.01
C GLY A 586 -9.39 -10.35 -16.78
N ALA A 587 -9.71 -9.40 -17.67
CA ALA A 587 -9.20 -8.04 -17.69
C ALA A 587 -7.65 -7.92 -17.70
N LEU A 588 -6.93 -8.93 -18.18
CA LEU A 588 -5.48 -8.83 -18.41
C LEU A 588 -5.09 -7.95 -19.62
N ASP A 589 -6.09 -7.35 -20.28
CA ASP A 589 -5.94 -6.38 -21.36
C ASP A 589 -5.77 -4.94 -20.87
N MET A 590 -5.80 -4.66 -19.56
CA MET A 590 -5.78 -3.30 -19.05
C MET A 590 -4.93 -3.09 -17.80
N VAL A 591 -4.31 -1.91 -17.74
CA VAL A 591 -3.69 -1.32 -16.56
C VAL A 591 -4.54 -0.14 -16.13
N ASN A 592 -4.76 0.02 -14.83
CA ASN A 592 -5.59 1.08 -14.29
C ASN A 592 -4.72 2.25 -13.83
N PHE A 593 -5.09 3.45 -14.24
CA PHE A 593 -4.61 4.70 -13.69
C PHE A 593 -5.82 5.53 -13.19
N ASP A 594 -5.54 6.56 -12.41
CA ASP A 594 -6.56 7.53 -12.00
C ASP A 594 -6.97 8.39 -13.21
N SER A 595 -7.10 9.71 -13.04
CA SER A 595 -7.43 10.60 -14.16
C SER A 595 -6.34 10.55 -15.25
N PRO A 596 -6.65 10.87 -16.52
CA PRO A 596 -5.69 10.75 -17.63
C PRO A 596 -4.36 11.48 -17.38
N GLU A 597 -4.41 12.57 -16.61
CA GLU A 597 -3.26 13.41 -16.21
C GLU A 597 -2.27 12.68 -15.28
N THR A 598 -2.71 11.60 -14.62
CA THR A 598 -1.89 10.81 -13.68
C THR A 598 -1.09 9.70 -14.36
N VAL A 599 -1.40 9.40 -15.63
CA VAL A 599 -0.70 8.38 -16.39
C VAL A 599 0.76 8.79 -16.56
N PRO A 600 1.73 7.96 -16.15
CA PRO A 600 3.16 8.28 -16.30
C PRO A 600 3.54 8.60 -17.76
N GLU A 601 4.36 9.64 -17.97
CA GLU A 601 4.77 10.12 -19.31
C GLU A 601 5.33 9.02 -20.22
N ARG A 602 6.02 8.02 -19.64
CA ARG A 602 6.53 6.85 -20.37
C ARG A 602 5.45 6.05 -21.11
N TYR A 603 4.18 6.25 -20.76
CA TYR A 603 3.03 5.59 -21.36
C TYR A 603 2.22 6.50 -22.28
N ARG A 604 2.59 7.77 -22.51
CA ARG A 604 1.79 8.73 -23.27
C ARG A 604 1.31 8.26 -24.66
N ASP A 605 2.11 7.42 -25.32
CA ASP A 605 1.85 6.93 -26.69
C ASP A 605 1.07 5.60 -26.69
N ARG A 606 0.50 5.22 -25.54
CA ARG A 606 -0.27 3.99 -25.36
C ARG A 606 -1.74 4.20 -25.71
N ARG A 607 -2.43 3.08 -25.93
CA ARG A 607 -3.86 3.08 -26.24
C ARG A 607 -4.66 3.17 -24.94
N PHE A 608 -5.34 4.30 -24.76
CA PHE A 608 -6.15 4.58 -23.57
C PHE A 608 -7.64 4.43 -23.82
N TYR A 609 -8.37 4.11 -22.76
CA TYR A 609 -9.81 4.17 -22.69
C TYR A 609 -10.21 4.91 -21.41
N GLN A 610 -10.91 6.04 -21.56
CA GLN A 610 -11.39 6.80 -20.42
C GLN A 610 -12.68 6.15 -19.90
N HIS A 611 -12.58 5.44 -18.78
CA HIS A 611 -13.75 4.79 -18.18
C HIS A 611 -14.67 5.82 -17.53
N ASN A 612 -14.09 6.75 -16.78
CA ASN A 612 -14.78 7.90 -16.19
C ASN A 612 -13.76 9.04 -15.93
N PRO A 613 -14.18 10.22 -15.43
CA PRO A 613 -13.23 11.34 -15.20
C PRO A 613 -12.10 11.05 -14.21
N GLN A 614 -12.22 10.01 -13.37
CA GLN A 614 -11.25 9.62 -12.35
C GLN A 614 -10.48 8.34 -12.67
N VAL A 615 -10.84 7.61 -13.73
CA VAL A 615 -10.24 6.30 -14.05
C VAL A 615 -9.96 6.19 -15.53
N THR A 616 -8.69 5.93 -15.83
CA THR A 616 -8.15 5.76 -17.19
C THR A 616 -7.57 4.37 -17.31
N LEU A 617 -8.06 3.63 -18.30
CA LEU A 617 -7.56 2.30 -18.61
C LEU A 617 -6.50 2.43 -19.71
N MET A 618 -5.40 1.71 -19.58
CA MET A 618 -4.34 1.61 -20.59
C MET A 618 -4.26 0.18 -21.11
N ARG A 619 -4.33 -0.01 -22.42
CA ARG A 619 -4.21 -1.34 -23.04
C ARG A 619 -2.81 -1.92 -22.85
N THR A 620 -2.70 -3.12 -22.28
CA THR A 620 -1.43 -3.87 -22.21
C THR A 620 -0.91 -4.23 -23.60
N THR A 621 0.42 -4.20 -23.80
CA THR A 621 1.05 -4.58 -25.08
C THR A 621 1.29 -6.09 -25.18
N PRO A 622 1.60 -6.62 -26.40
CA PRO A 622 2.06 -8.00 -26.54
C PRO A 622 3.26 -8.36 -25.64
N ASP A 623 4.24 -7.47 -25.49
CA ASP A 623 5.42 -7.72 -24.64
C ASP A 623 5.06 -7.78 -23.15
N GLU A 624 4.16 -6.92 -22.69
CA GLU A 624 3.65 -6.95 -21.31
C GLU A 624 2.80 -8.20 -21.08
N CYS A 625 1.96 -8.57 -22.04
CA CYS A 625 1.17 -9.79 -22.03
C CYS A 625 2.05 -11.05 -21.94
N ASP A 626 3.17 -11.13 -22.68
CA ASP A 626 4.13 -12.24 -22.57
C ASP A 626 4.72 -12.33 -21.15
N GLN A 627 5.18 -11.20 -20.59
CA GLN A 627 5.74 -11.17 -19.24
C GLN A 627 4.72 -11.60 -18.18
N ILE A 628 3.50 -11.06 -18.27
CA ILE A 628 2.38 -11.39 -17.38
C ILE A 628 2.04 -12.87 -17.49
N GLY A 629 1.93 -13.40 -18.71
CA GLY A 629 1.63 -14.81 -18.97
C GLY A 629 2.66 -15.76 -18.37
N ARG A 630 3.96 -15.47 -18.55
CA ARG A 630 5.04 -16.25 -17.94
C ARG A 630 5.01 -16.19 -16.42
N TRP A 631 4.76 -15.01 -15.86
CA TRP A 631 4.73 -14.82 -14.41
C TRP A 631 3.57 -15.58 -13.76
N ILE A 632 2.37 -15.46 -14.32
CA ILE A 632 1.20 -16.25 -13.89
C ILE A 632 1.50 -17.75 -14.06
N GLY A 633 2.05 -18.15 -15.21
CA GLY A 633 2.40 -19.55 -15.46
C GLY A 633 3.38 -20.14 -14.44
N ALA A 634 4.38 -19.36 -14.02
CA ALA A 634 5.31 -19.75 -12.96
C ALA A 634 4.61 -19.95 -11.60
N LYS A 635 3.60 -19.13 -11.28
CA LYS A 635 2.78 -19.27 -10.06
C LYS A 635 1.87 -20.49 -10.11
N LEU A 636 1.14 -20.68 -11.21
CA LEU A 636 0.31 -21.87 -11.44
C LEU A 636 1.13 -23.16 -11.32
N ASN A 637 2.39 -23.11 -11.76
CA ASN A 637 3.30 -24.25 -11.69
C ASN A 637 3.62 -24.74 -10.28
N ARG A 638 3.46 -23.88 -9.27
CA ARG A 638 3.72 -24.16 -7.86
C ARG A 638 2.50 -24.70 -7.12
N MET A 639 1.30 -24.54 -7.69
CA MET A 639 0.07 -25.05 -7.07
C MET A 639 0.06 -26.58 -7.04
N THR A 640 -0.16 -27.15 -5.85
CA THR A 640 -0.20 -28.60 -5.63
C THR A 640 -1.59 -29.19 -5.82
N GLY A 641 -2.64 -28.38 -5.64
CA GLY A 641 -4.04 -28.74 -5.89
C GLY A 641 -4.39 -28.79 -7.39
N PRO A 642 -5.58 -29.31 -7.74
CA PRO A 642 -6.08 -29.26 -9.11
C PRO A 642 -6.21 -27.82 -9.62
N VAL A 643 -5.85 -27.57 -10.87
CA VAL A 643 -5.91 -26.27 -11.52
C VAL A 643 -6.67 -26.36 -12.84
N ARG A 644 -7.60 -25.43 -13.05
CA ARG A 644 -8.21 -25.12 -14.35
C ARG A 644 -8.01 -23.65 -14.63
N PHE A 645 -7.28 -23.32 -15.69
CA PHE A 645 -7.05 -21.93 -16.06
C PHE A 645 -7.55 -21.68 -17.47
N PHE A 646 -8.51 -20.77 -17.61
CA PHE A 646 -9.24 -20.52 -18.85
C PHE A 646 -8.61 -19.39 -19.67
N LEU A 647 -8.47 -19.66 -20.97
CA LEU A 647 -7.97 -18.74 -21.99
C LEU A 647 -9.14 -18.40 -22.96
N PRO A 648 -9.89 -17.31 -22.73
CA PRO A 648 -11.06 -16.95 -23.54
C PRO A 648 -10.66 -16.32 -24.87
N GLU A 649 -10.79 -17.06 -25.97
CA GLU A 649 -10.36 -16.63 -27.31
C GLU A 649 -11.24 -15.55 -27.93
N GLY A 650 -12.47 -15.36 -27.43
CA GLY A 650 -13.36 -14.27 -27.86
C GLY A 650 -13.08 -12.93 -27.18
N GLY A 651 -12.07 -12.86 -26.31
CA GLY A 651 -11.65 -11.66 -25.58
C GLY A 651 -11.69 -11.87 -24.05
N VAL A 652 -10.72 -11.25 -23.37
CA VAL A 652 -10.50 -11.37 -21.92
C VAL A 652 -11.31 -10.37 -21.10
N SER A 653 -12.05 -9.47 -21.74
CA SER A 653 -12.85 -8.42 -21.12
C SER A 653 -13.97 -7.94 -22.06
N ALA A 654 -14.87 -7.11 -21.55
CA ALA A 654 -15.87 -6.41 -22.37
C ALA A 654 -15.22 -5.42 -23.38
N LEU A 655 -13.99 -4.96 -23.13
CA LEU A 655 -13.29 -4.01 -24.00
C LEU A 655 -12.37 -4.70 -25.02
N SER A 656 -11.99 -5.96 -24.81
CA SER A 656 -11.15 -6.74 -25.74
C SER A 656 -11.93 -7.61 -26.71
N ALA A 657 -13.26 -7.59 -26.69
CA ALA A 657 -14.07 -8.30 -27.68
C ALA A 657 -13.90 -7.71 -29.10
N PRO A 658 -14.12 -8.48 -30.19
CA PRO A 658 -14.06 -7.96 -31.55
C PRO A 658 -14.86 -6.67 -31.75
N GLY A 659 -14.19 -5.64 -32.31
CA GLY A 659 -14.78 -4.32 -32.53
C GLY A 659 -14.78 -3.38 -31.32
N GLN A 660 -14.28 -3.82 -30.16
CA GLN A 660 -14.22 -3.00 -28.95
C GLN A 660 -12.88 -2.24 -28.78
N PRO A 661 -12.85 -1.20 -27.93
CA PRO A 661 -11.73 -0.28 -27.84
C PRO A 661 -10.39 -0.86 -27.42
N PHE A 662 -10.30 -2.09 -26.88
CA PHE A 662 -9.07 -2.79 -26.50
C PHE A 662 -8.87 -4.12 -27.24
N HIS A 663 -9.68 -4.40 -28.28
CA HIS A 663 -9.48 -5.56 -29.14
C HIS A 663 -8.08 -5.51 -29.77
N ASP A 664 -7.28 -6.52 -29.46
CA ASP A 664 -5.91 -6.71 -29.94
C ASP A 664 -5.56 -8.21 -29.94
N PRO A 665 -5.80 -8.92 -31.06
CA PRO A 665 -5.51 -10.35 -31.17
C PRO A 665 -4.03 -10.69 -30.98
N ALA A 666 -3.11 -9.77 -31.26
CA ALA A 666 -1.68 -10.02 -31.11
C ALA A 666 -1.29 -10.05 -29.63
N ALA A 667 -1.85 -9.14 -28.83
CA ALA A 667 -1.62 -9.11 -27.39
C ALA A 667 -2.25 -10.33 -26.69
N ASP A 668 -3.45 -10.75 -27.11
CA ASP A 668 -4.11 -11.93 -26.56
C ASP A 668 -3.36 -13.21 -26.93
N ALA A 669 -2.88 -13.33 -28.18
CA ALA A 669 -2.03 -14.44 -28.60
C ALA A 669 -0.71 -14.49 -27.83
N ALA A 670 -0.06 -13.34 -27.59
CA ALA A 670 1.16 -13.28 -26.78
C ALA A 670 0.92 -13.76 -25.34
N LEU A 671 -0.19 -13.33 -24.72
CA LEU A 671 -0.57 -13.78 -23.38
C LEU A 671 -0.79 -15.29 -23.32
N PHE A 672 -1.57 -15.83 -24.26
CA PHE A 672 -1.93 -17.25 -24.27
C PHE A 672 -0.73 -18.15 -24.58
N ASN A 673 0.07 -17.80 -25.59
CA ASN A 673 1.28 -18.55 -25.92
C ASN A 673 2.27 -18.55 -24.74
N ALA A 674 2.46 -17.41 -24.06
CA ALA A 674 3.33 -17.31 -22.90
C ALA A 674 2.85 -18.20 -21.72
N LEU A 675 1.54 -18.29 -21.50
CA LEU A 675 0.96 -19.20 -20.51
C LEU A 675 1.18 -20.67 -20.91
N GLU A 676 0.93 -21.02 -22.17
CA GLU A 676 1.12 -22.37 -22.70
C GLU A 676 2.57 -22.83 -22.63
N ASP A 677 3.52 -21.96 -22.95
CA ASP A 677 4.95 -22.23 -22.88
C ASP A 677 5.44 -22.36 -21.42
N ALA A 678 4.93 -21.53 -20.52
CA ALA A 678 5.36 -21.51 -19.12
C ALA A 678 4.74 -22.65 -18.29
N VAL A 679 3.46 -22.98 -18.50
CA VAL A 679 2.72 -23.91 -17.64
C VAL A 679 3.01 -25.36 -18.02
N ARG A 680 3.51 -26.13 -17.04
CA ARG A 680 3.65 -27.57 -17.16
C ARG A 680 2.28 -28.21 -16.94
N GLN A 681 1.60 -28.56 -18.03
CA GLN A 681 0.32 -29.26 -17.97
C GLN A 681 0.51 -30.67 -17.37
N THR A 682 -0.40 -31.06 -16.48
CA THR A 682 -0.43 -32.36 -15.81
C THR A 682 -1.87 -32.86 -15.76
N SER A 683 -2.11 -34.10 -15.33
CA SER A 683 -3.48 -34.59 -15.14
C SER A 683 -4.33 -33.79 -14.15
N SER A 684 -3.69 -32.99 -13.29
CA SER A 684 -4.36 -32.12 -12.32
C SER A 684 -4.31 -30.64 -12.70
N ARG A 685 -3.48 -30.22 -13.67
CA ARG A 685 -3.30 -28.82 -14.07
C ARG A 685 -3.49 -28.66 -15.57
N HIS A 686 -4.60 -28.03 -15.95
CA HIS A 686 -4.96 -27.83 -17.35
C HIS A 686 -5.09 -26.34 -17.67
N LEU A 687 -4.53 -25.96 -18.81
CA LEU A 687 -4.89 -24.73 -19.50
C LEU A 687 -6.00 -25.06 -20.50
N LEU A 688 -7.08 -24.27 -20.48
CA LEU A 688 -8.27 -24.51 -21.28
C LEU A 688 -8.51 -23.34 -22.22
N ARG A 689 -8.16 -23.49 -23.49
CA ARG A 689 -8.61 -22.58 -24.55
C ARG A 689 -10.09 -22.81 -24.81
N VAL A 690 -10.85 -21.73 -24.85
CA VAL A 690 -12.29 -21.78 -25.07
C VAL A 690 -12.68 -20.74 -26.13
N PRO A 691 -13.50 -21.12 -27.14
CA PRO A 691 -13.83 -20.26 -28.28
C PRO A 691 -14.94 -19.25 -27.93
N HIS A 692 -14.82 -18.61 -26.76
CA HIS A 692 -15.82 -17.71 -26.18
C HIS A 692 -15.15 -16.47 -25.60
N ASN A 693 -15.85 -15.34 -25.58
CA ASN A 693 -15.48 -14.20 -24.76
C ASN A 693 -15.71 -14.55 -23.28
N ILE A 694 -14.92 -13.99 -22.37
CA ILE A 694 -15.09 -14.22 -20.93
C ILE A 694 -16.52 -13.94 -20.43
N ASN A 695 -17.23 -12.98 -21.05
CA ASN A 695 -18.57 -12.58 -20.65
C ASN A 695 -19.69 -13.35 -21.34
N ASP A 696 -19.38 -14.30 -22.23
CA ASP A 696 -20.37 -15.14 -22.88
C ASP A 696 -20.99 -16.13 -21.88
N THR A 697 -22.23 -16.53 -22.13
CA THR A 697 -22.96 -17.44 -21.24
C THR A 697 -22.37 -18.84 -21.27
N GLU A 698 -21.86 -19.25 -22.42
CA GLU A 698 -21.15 -20.50 -22.66
C GLU A 698 -19.85 -20.55 -21.85
N PHE A 699 -19.10 -19.45 -21.76
CA PHE A 699 -17.90 -19.38 -20.93
C PHE A 699 -18.24 -19.58 -19.45
N ALA A 700 -19.22 -18.85 -18.93
CA ALA A 700 -19.65 -18.99 -17.53
C ALA A 700 -20.14 -20.41 -17.23
N ALA A 701 -20.87 -21.04 -18.16
CA ALA A 701 -21.33 -22.41 -18.01
C ALA A 701 -20.17 -23.42 -17.94
N LEU A 702 -19.12 -23.24 -18.75
CA LEU A 702 -17.91 -24.08 -18.70
C LEU A 702 -17.16 -23.93 -17.37
N VAL A 703 -17.02 -22.70 -16.87
CA VAL A 703 -16.42 -22.45 -15.55
C VAL A 703 -17.19 -23.18 -14.45
N VAL A 704 -18.52 -23.09 -14.44
CA VAL A 704 -19.38 -23.77 -13.46
C VAL A 704 -19.30 -25.29 -13.59
N ALA A 705 -19.24 -25.81 -14.81
CA ALA A 705 -19.09 -27.24 -15.07
C ALA A 705 -17.75 -27.76 -14.51
N GLU A 706 -16.64 -27.09 -14.80
CA GLU A 706 -15.33 -27.46 -14.24
C GLU A 706 -15.28 -27.31 -12.72
N PHE A 707 -15.93 -26.29 -12.16
CA PHE A 707 -16.07 -26.15 -10.72
C PHE A 707 -16.78 -27.37 -10.09
N ARG A 708 -17.94 -27.77 -10.63
CA ARG A 708 -18.67 -28.95 -10.14
C ARG A 708 -17.90 -30.24 -10.37
N ASN A 709 -17.15 -30.36 -11.46
CA ASN A 709 -16.29 -31.52 -11.72
C ASN A 709 -15.17 -31.66 -10.67
N LEU A 710 -14.59 -30.55 -10.23
CA LEU A 710 -13.54 -30.57 -9.22
C LEU A 710 -14.08 -30.74 -7.80
N HIS A 711 -15.22 -30.15 -7.47
CA HIS A 711 -15.74 -30.10 -6.10
C HIS A 711 -16.82 -31.16 -5.79
N GLY A 712 -17.37 -31.84 -6.81
CA GLY A 712 -18.51 -32.76 -6.66
C GLY A 712 -19.84 -32.04 -6.43
N GLU A 713 -20.92 -32.81 -6.26
CA GLU A 713 -22.20 -32.26 -5.77
C GLU A 713 -22.14 -32.10 -4.24
N VAL A 714 -22.60 -30.96 -3.72
CA VAL A 714 -22.73 -30.76 -2.27
C VAL A 714 -23.76 -31.76 -1.74
N PRO A 715 -23.43 -32.60 -0.73
CA PRO A 715 -24.42 -33.48 -0.13
C PRO A 715 -25.55 -32.63 0.45
N ARG A 716 -26.74 -32.68 -0.16
CA ARG A 716 -27.94 -32.10 0.44
C ARG A 716 -28.19 -32.85 1.74
N VAL A 717 -28.00 -32.18 2.87
CA VAL A 717 -28.46 -32.70 4.16
C VAL A 717 -29.97 -32.87 4.01
N ALA A 718 -30.44 -34.12 4.02
CA ALA A 718 -31.86 -34.40 4.01
C ALA A 718 -32.47 -33.68 5.20
N ALA A 719 -33.36 -32.72 4.93
CA ALA A 719 -34.16 -32.08 5.97
C ALA A 719 -34.85 -33.19 6.76
N GLN A 720 -34.39 -33.43 7.99
CA GLN A 720 -35.10 -34.30 8.92
C GLN A 720 -36.36 -33.54 9.31
N GLY A 721 -37.49 -34.01 8.80
CA GLY A 721 -38.82 -33.53 9.16
C GLY A 721 -39.28 -33.96 10.54
#